data_AF-A0A1W1I058-F1
#
_entry.id   AF-A0A1W1I058-F1
#
_cell.length_a   1.000
_cell.length_b   1.000
_cell.length_c   1.000
_cell.angle_alpha   90.00
_cell.angle_beta   90.00
_cell.angle_gamma   90.00
#
_symmetry.space_group_name_H-M   'P 1'
#
loop_
_entity.id
_entity.type
_entity.pdbx_description
1 polymer ?
#
loop_
_entity_poly.entity_id
_entity_poly.type
_entity_poly.pdbx_seq_one_letter_code
_entity_poly.pdbx_strand_id
1 'polypeptide(L)'
;MKKARVCFVWHMHQPYYTDPVSASASMPWVRLHATKAYFDMAFLLERFPGVNATFNFTPSLLLQLQEIGTGKVRDLFFEHTQRPAEELRPEEKAFLIRHFFSANWATMVRPHPRYHELLVKRGLETDETHLERIARQFSTQELLDLQVWFNLAWFGYGSLHRFPRLAALRDKNRGFTEADKQEVLALQLAAVQQIIPMYRALAERGQVELTTTPFYHPILPLVIDTDSTQRARPDLPLPARFRAPEDAEAQLRLAVEFHTATFGRPPAGLWPSEGSVCPELIPLLPRVGLKWLATDEGNLARSLHGSGQHWHRPADLYRAYRTGPPDGEMTIVFRDRDLSDAFGFIYHKTTPDVAAEDVLRRLRQVVRDVPHENVLIPIILDGENPWEHYHEGGEQFLSALYTAFERQGLHEAGVETETATVSEALALMPPSTHLPSLHSGSWINQDFKIWIGHEEDNRGWNLLSHTRSHLIERTPALSSERATAAWHELYAAEGSDWFWWYGDDFDTAYKEEFDRLFRTHLRNVWTLAGTTPPDMLNQPVCGVRTDSAADRLTYPVSFLHPVLDGQVTDFFEWRGAGTINTRPPLGAMWKADGLLTEIFFGWDLDQLFLRLDSEEAERARREGLQVEVHLQSQAHAFRLTWPMNGAGTEEYLLARRAPEGTWQEIGPSRLFCRKTITELAIPFKELGVETGHALRMSLVILEQGLEIARYPHQHPAEVTVPGPDFESALWRV
;
A
#
# COMPACT_ATOMS: atom_id res chain seq x y z
N MET A 1 36.79 -24.07 21.33
CA MET A 1 36.89 -22.88 20.44
C MET A 1 35.47 -22.43 20.21
N LYS A 2 35.13 -21.20 20.58
CA LYS A 2 33.78 -20.65 20.47
C LYS A 2 33.50 -20.30 19.00
N LYS A 3 32.30 -20.60 18.51
CA LYS A 3 31.86 -20.33 17.14
C LYS A 3 30.64 -19.42 17.17
N ALA A 4 30.73 -18.27 16.52
CA ALA A 4 29.66 -17.29 16.44
C ALA A 4 29.23 -17.08 15.00
N ARG A 5 27.91 -17.14 14.75
CA ARG A 5 27.29 -16.98 13.44
C ARG A 5 26.38 -15.76 13.45
N VAL A 6 26.77 -14.75 12.70
CA VAL A 6 25.98 -13.54 12.50
C VAL A 6 25.03 -13.78 11.34
N CYS A 7 23.73 -13.76 11.62
CA CYS A 7 22.68 -14.02 10.64
C CYS A 7 21.96 -12.72 10.34
N PHE A 8 22.37 -12.03 9.27
CA PHE A 8 21.61 -10.89 8.74
C PHE A 8 20.35 -11.41 8.05
N VAL A 9 19.20 -10.85 8.42
CA VAL A 9 17.90 -11.08 7.78
C VAL A 9 17.34 -9.74 7.35
N TRP A 10 17.31 -9.52 6.05
CA TRP A 10 16.79 -8.29 5.45
C TRP A 10 15.37 -8.52 4.95
N HIS A 11 14.39 -7.87 5.58
CA HIS A 11 12.99 -7.99 5.21
C HIS A 11 12.60 -6.96 4.15
N MET A 12 12.31 -7.44 2.94
CA MET A 12 11.94 -6.61 1.79
C MET A 12 10.42 -6.65 1.62
N HIS A 13 9.78 -5.51 1.84
CA HIS A 13 8.33 -5.42 1.82
C HIS A 13 7.85 -4.12 1.20
N GLN A 14 6.73 -4.22 0.48
CA GLN A 14 5.88 -3.09 0.12
C GLN A 14 4.41 -3.55 0.21
N PRO A 15 3.51 -2.68 0.68
CA PRO A 15 2.06 -2.86 0.54
C PRO A 15 1.67 -3.16 -0.92
N TYR A 16 0.54 -3.83 -1.11
CA TYR A 16 0.02 -4.08 -2.44
C TYR A 16 -0.68 -2.82 -2.98
N TYR A 17 0.07 -1.96 -3.68
CA TYR A 17 -0.43 -0.68 -4.18
C TYR A 17 -1.23 -0.78 -5.48
N THR A 18 -1.14 -1.92 -6.16
CA THR A 18 -1.84 -2.17 -7.41
C THR A 18 -3.33 -2.32 -7.15
N ASP A 19 -4.13 -1.49 -7.81
CA ASP A 19 -5.54 -1.81 -8.05
C ASP A 19 -5.61 -2.76 -9.27
N PRO A 20 -5.96 -4.05 -9.08
CA PRO A 20 -5.96 -5.03 -10.16
C PRO A 20 -6.96 -4.72 -11.28
N VAL A 21 -8.00 -3.93 -10.97
CA VAL A 21 -9.05 -3.56 -11.94
C VAL A 21 -8.53 -2.51 -12.90
N SER A 22 -7.97 -1.41 -12.39
CA SER A 22 -7.41 -0.33 -13.22
C SER A 22 -6.01 -0.63 -13.76
N ALA A 23 -5.39 -1.73 -13.33
CA ALA A 23 -4.02 -2.11 -13.65
C ALA A 23 -3.01 -0.97 -13.36
N SER A 24 -3.27 -0.20 -12.31
CA SER A 24 -2.48 0.97 -11.93
C SER A 24 -2.09 0.91 -10.46
N ALA A 25 -0.90 1.42 -10.14
CA ALA A 25 -0.47 1.62 -8.77
C ALA A 25 -0.50 3.11 -8.45
N SER A 26 -1.10 3.50 -7.33
CA SER A 26 -1.12 4.91 -6.93
C SER A 26 0.24 5.42 -6.46
N MET A 27 1.03 4.53 -5.84
CA MET A 27 2.32 4.83 -5.22
C MET A 27 3.51 4.25 -6.01
N PRO A 28 4.68 4.93 -6.00
CA PRO A 28 5.83 4.56 -6.81
C PRO A 28 6.84 3.67 -6.07
N TRP A 29 6.61 3.37 -4.80
CA TRP A 29 7.63 2.87 -3.87
C TRP A 29 8.23 1.53 -4.28
N VAL A 30 7.44 0.62 -4.87
CA VAL A 30 7.96 -0.63 -5.44
C VAL A 30 9.03 -0.35 -6.50
N ARG A 31 8.75 0.52 -7.47
CA ARG A 31 9.70 0.87 -8.53
C ARG A 31 10.92 1.61 -7.97
N LEU A 32 10.70 2.57 -7.07
CA LEU A 32 11.77 3.43 -6.59
C LEU A 32 12.74 2.69 -5.67
N HIS A 33 12.25 1.93 -4.68
CA HIS A 33 13.10 1.10 -3.83
C HIS A 33 13.81 -0.02 -4.62
N ALA A 34 13.18 -0.55 -5.67
CA ALA A 34 13.82 -1.51 -6.56
C ALA A 34 15.08 -0.94 -7.22
N THR A 35 15.16 0.36 -7.53
CA THR A 35 16.37 0.93 -8.15
C THR A 35 17.48 1.31 -7.17
N LYS A 36 17.22 1.16 -5.86
CA LYS A 36 18.17 1.44 -4.78
C LYS A 36 18.23 0.22 -3.87
N ALA A 37 17.51 0.22 -2.75
CA ALA A 37 17.58 -0.78 -1.68
C ALA A 37 17.76 -2.21 -2.19
N TYR A 38 16.79 -2.72 -2.96
CA TYR A 38 16.80 -4.11 -3.40
C TYR A 38 17.96 -4.42 -4.34
N PHE A 39 18.26 -3.51 -5.27
CA PHE A 39 19.34 -3.66 -6.25
C PHE A 39 20.72 -3.56 -5.59
N ASP A 40 20.89 -2.54 -4.77
CA ASP A 40 22.10 -2.15 -4.08
C ASP A 40 22.61 -3.28 -3.18
N MET A 41 21.72 -3.89 -2.41
CA MET A 41 22.08 -4.97 -1.48
C MET A 41 22.51 -6.25 -2.22
N ALA A 42 21.82 -6.59 -3.32
CA ALA A 42 22.25 -7.71 -4.15
C ALA A 42 23.60 -7.42 -4.83
N PHE A 43 23.76 -6.22 -5.39
CA PHE A 43 25.02 -5.77 -5.99
C PHE A 43 26.18 -5.80 -4.99
N LEU A 44 25.94 -5.37 -3.75
CA LEU A 44 26.98 -5.37 -2.72
C LEU A 44 27.43 -6.79 -2.39
N LEU A 45 26.53 -7.75 -2.26
CA LEU A 45 26.89 -9.15 -2.03
C LEU A 45 27.64 -9.80 -3.20
N GLU A 46 27.41 -9.37 -4.44
CA GLU A 46 28.27 -9.78 -5.56
C GLU A 46 29.73 -9.36 -5.38
N ARG A 47 29.98 -8.26 -4.67
CA ARG A 47 31.34 -7.74 -4.40
C ARG A 47 32.00 -8.36 -3.17
N PHE A 48 31.23 -8.95 -2.27
CA PHE A 48 31.71 -9.56 -1.02
C PHE A 48 31.28 -11.05 -0.95
N PRO A 49 31.86 -11.94 -1.79
CA PRO A 49 31.44 -13.33 -1.90
C PRO A 49 31.63 -14.15 -0.61
N GLY A 50 32.46 -13.68 0.35
CA GLY A 50 32.64 -14.32 1.65
C GLY A 50 31.57 -13.96 2.69
N VAL A 51 30.61 -13.08 2.35
CA VAL A 51 29.51 -12.69 3.22
C VAL A 51 28.24 -13.44 2.84
N ASN A 52 27.64 -14.11 3.83
CA ASN A 52 26.35 -14.79 3.72
C ASN A 52 25.25 -13.98 4.40
N ALA A 53 24.05 -13.97 3.82
CA ALA A 53 22.90 -13.27 4.38
C ALA A 53 21.57 -13.93 3.98
N THR A 54 20.53 -13.68 4.75
CA THR A 54 19.17 -14.12 4.46
C THR A 54 18.36 -12.93 3.96
N PHE A 55 17.65 -13.09 2.85
CA PHE A 55 16.71 -12.10 2.35
C PHE A 55 15.31 -12.67 2.44
N ASN A 56 14.42 -11.88 2.99
CA ASN A 56 13.01 -12.17 3.03
C ASN A 56 12.30 -11.27 2.03
N PHE A 57 11.54 -11.86 1.11
CA PHE A 57 10.73 -11.10 0.17
C PHE A 57 9.25 -11.42 0.40
N THR A 58 8.42 -10.40 0.59
CA THR A 58 6.98 -10.63 0.62
C THR A 58 6.48 -10.99 -0.78
N PRO A 59 5.57 -11.98 -0.90
CA PRO A 59 5.02 -12.35 -2.21
C PRO A 59 4.32 -11.18 -2.92
N SER A 60 3.62 -10.32 -2.18
CA SER A 60 3.01 -9.08 -2.70
C SER A 60 4.02 -8.14 -3.37
N LEU A 61 5.23 -8.00 -2.81
CA LEU A 61 6.30 -7.19 -3.41
C LEU A 61 6.81 -7.84 -4.70
N LEU A 62 7.11 -9.14 -4.66
CA LEU A 62 7.58 -9.88 -5.82
C LEU A 62 6.57 -9.87 -6.99
N LEU A 63 5.27 -9.98 -6.68
CA LEU A 63 4.20 -9.83 -7.66
C LEU A 63 4.26 -8.44 -8.32
N GLN A 64 4.30 -7.37 -7.52
CA GLN A 64 4.36 -6.00 -8.07
C GLN A 64 5.64 -5.74 -8.87
N LEU A 65 6.79 -6.29 -8.47
CA LEU A 65 8.03 -6.21 -9.24
C LEU A 65 7.89 -6.89 -10.62
N GLN A 66 7.21 -8.04 -10.70
CA GLN A 66 6.94 -8.71 -11.97
C GLN A 66 5.95 -7.90 -12.83
N GLU A 67 4.89 -7.36 -12.24
CA GLU A 67 3.88 -6.57 -12.95
C GLU A 67 4.44 -5.26 -13.51
N ILE A 68 5.22 -4.53 -12.71
CA ILE A 68 5.92 -3.31 -13.13
C ILE A 68 7.02 -3.65 -14.15
N GLY A 69 7.81 -4.71 -13.88
CA GLY A 69 8.90 -5.13 -14.76
C GLY A 69 8.42 -5.56 -16.15
N THR A 70 7.23 -6.17 -16.25
CA THR A 70 6.62 -6.52 -17.55
C THR A 70 5.86 -5.36 -18.21
N GLY A 71 5.66 -4.26 -17.48
CA GLY A 71 4.86 -3.12 -17.91
C GLY A 71 3.34 -3.35 -17.88
N LYS A 72 2.89 -4.45 -17.25
CA LYS A 72 1.46 -4.75 -17.01
C LYS A 72 0.83 -3.71 -16.09
N VAL A 73 1.59 -3.25 -15.10
CA VAL A 73 1.19 -2.19 -14.16
C VAL A 73 2.16 -1.03 -14.29
N ARG A 74 1.64 0.19 -14.16
CA ARG A 74 2.43 1.42 -14.04
C ARG A 74 1.97 2.20 -12.83
N ASP A 75 2.92 2.82 -12.13
CA ASP A 75 2.58 3.74 -11.05
C ASP A 75 2.29 5.15 -11.58
N LEU A 76 1.48 5.90 -10.85
CA LEU A 76 1.05 7.24 -11.21
C LEU A 76 2.22 8.22 -11.41
N PHE A 77 3.31 8.08 -10.65
CA PHE A 77 4.49 8.93 -10.79
C PHE A 77 5.24 8.63 -12.07
N PHE A 78 5.31 7.36 -12.48
CA PHE A 78 5.87 6.96 -13.76
C PHE A 78 5.06 7.57 -14.91
N GLU A 79 3.72 7.48 -14.87
CA GLU A 79 2.85 8.09 -15.89
C GLU A 79 3.05 9.61 -15.99
N HIS A 80 3.06 10.31 -14.85
CA HIS A 80 3.29 11.76 -14.81
C HIS A 80 4.72 12.16 -15.18
N THR A 81 5.71 11.30 -14.95
CA THR A 81 7.07 11.51 -15.47
C THR A 81 7.08 11.34 -16.99
N GLN A 82 6.45 10.30 -17.51
CA GLN A 82 6.53 9.95 -18.93
C GLN A 82 5.94 11.05 -19.83
N ARG A 83 4.86 11.71 -19.39
CA ARG A 83 4.18 12.77 -20.16
C ARG A 83 5.14 13.92 -20.49
N PRO A 84 5.19 14.42 -21.74
CA PRO A 84 6.03 15.56 -22.10
C PRO A 84 5.75 16.77 -21.20
N ALA A 85 6.79 17.47 -20.74
CA ALA A 85 6.61 18.54 -19.76
C ALA A 85 5.72 19.69 -20.28
N GLU A 86 5.71 19.90 -21.60
CA GLU A 86 4.88 20.90 -22.27
C GLU A 86 3.38 20.53 -22.31
N GLU A 87 3.07 19.23 -22.24
CA GLU A 87 1.71 18.68 -22.31
C GLU A 87 1.08 18.42 -20.94
N LEU A 88 1.79 18.74 -19.85
CA LEU A 88 1.29 18.58 -18.48
C LEU A 88 0.09 19.51 -18.24
N ARG A 89 -1.02 18.91 -17.79
CA ARG A 89 -2.20 19.66 -17.32
C ARG A 89 -1.89 20.39 -16.00
N PRO A 90 -2.63 21.45 -15.64
CA PRO A 90 -2.42 22.18 -14.39
C PRO A 90 -2.36 21.28 -13.15
N GLU A 91 -3.21 20.26 -13.08
CA GLU A 91 -3.29 19.32 -11.97
C GLU A 91 -2.07 18.38 -11.92
N GLU A 92 -1.58 17.96 -13.10
CA GLU A 92 -0.36 17.15 -13.20
C GLU A 92 0.87 17.97 -12.80
N LYS A 93 0.92 19.26 -13.16
CA LYS A 93 1.98 20.17 -12.68
C LYS A 93 1.93 20.30 -11.15
N ALA A 94 0.75 20.51 -10.58
CA ALA A 94 0.58 20.56 -9.13
C ALA A 94 1.00 19.23 -8.46
N PHE A 95 0.67 18.08 -9.08
CA PHE A 95 1.14 16.77 -8.64
C PHE A 95 2.66 16.70 -8.57
N LEU A 96 3.37 17.13 -9.64
CA LEU A 96 4.83 17.16 -9.65
C LEU A 96 5.37 18.03 -8.50
N ILE A 97 4.86 19.25 -8.37
CA ILE A 97 5.32 20.19 -7.33
C ILE A 97 5.08 19.64 -5.91
N ARG A 98 3.98 18.90 -5.70
CA ARG A 98 3.68 18.26 -4.41
C ARG A 98 4.63 17.09 -4.14
N HIS A 99 4.70 16.14 -5.06
CA HIS A 99 5.21 14.79 -4.80
C HIS A 99 6.57 14.48 -5.39
N PHE A 100 7.07 15.22 -6.37
CA PHE A 100 8.38 14.95 -6.99
C PHE A 100 9.55 15.46 -6.11
N PHE A 101 9.28 15.64 -4.82
CA PHE A 101 10.26 15.82 -3.75
C PHE A 101 10.07 14.80 -2.61
N SER A 102 9.24 13.77 -2.82
CA SER A 102 9.07 12.64 -1.90
C SER A 102 10.30 11.74 -1.97
N ALA A 103 11.36 12.19 -1.31
CA ALA A 103 12.65 11.54 -1.11
C ALA A 103 13.31 12.23 0.09
N ASN A 104 14.27 11.59 0.75
CA ASN A 104 14.99 12.26 1.83
C ASN A 104 15.74 13.51 1.33
N TRP A 105 15.34 14.69 1.80
CA TRP A 105 15.91 15.94 1.29
C TRP A 105 17.40 16.11 1.62
N ALA A 106 17.85 15.61 2.76
CA ALA A 106 19.23 15.80 3.20
C ALA A 106 20.23 15.00 2.35
N THR A 107 19.86 13.78 1.97
CA THR A 107 20.76 12.80 1.33
C THR A 107 20.48 12.60 -0.15
N MET A 108 19.28 12.93 -0.64
CA MET A 108 18.86 12.65 -2.03
C MET A 108 18.49 13.89 -2.83
N VAL A 109 18.11 15.00 -2.18
CA VAL A 109 17.72 16.25 -2.90
C VAL A 109 18.84 17.30 -2.83
N ARG A 110 19.21 17.72 -1.62
CA ARG A 110 20.22 18.77 -1.37
C ARG A 110 21.59 18.51 -2.00
N PRO A 111 22.08 17.26 -2.12
CA PRO A 111 23.36 17.00 -2.78
C PRO A 111 23.38 17.31 -4.28
N HIS A 112 22.21 17.45 -4.92
CA HIS A 112 22.10 17.71 -6.36
C HIS A 112 21.68 19.17 -6.59
N PRO A 113 22.58 20.06 -7.08
CA PRO A 113 22.35 21.51 -7.09
C PRO A 113 21.05 21.94 -7.78
N ARG A 114 20.74 21.36 -8.94
CA ARG A 114 19.52 21.71 -9.67
C ARG A 114 18.26 21.18 -8.98
N TYR A 115 18.30 19.97 -8.43
CA TYR A 115 17.15 19.42 -7.72
C TYR A 115 16.84 20.24 -6.46
N HIS A 116 17.88 20.64 -5.73
CA HIS A 116 17.76 21.53 -4.58
C HIS A 116 17.23 22.91 -4.97
N GLU A 117 17.69 23.50 -6.07
CA GLU A 117 17.17 24.78 -6.61
C GLU A 117 15.65 24.70 -6.86
N LEU A 118 15.18 23.58 -7.43
CA LEU A 118 13.75 23.34 -7.68
C LEU A 118 12.96 23.19 -6.37
N LEU A 119 13.52 22.52 -5.36
CA LEU A 119 12.91 22.42 -4.04
C LEU A 119 12.79 23.79 -3.36
N VAL A 120 13.85 24.61 -3.43
CA VAL A 120 13.86 25.98 -2.88
C VAL A 120 12.79 26.84 -3.57
N LYS A 121 12.67 26.72 -4.90
CA LYS A 121 11.62 27.41 -5.67
C LYS A 121 10.21 26.95 -5.28
N ARG A 122 10.03 25.64 -5.05
CA ARG A 122 8.76 25.06 -4.61
C ARG A 122 8.37 25.50 -3.20
N GLY A 123 9.34 25.73 -2.32
CA GLY A 123 9.12 26.14 -0.94
C GLY A 123 8.85 24.96 0.01
N LEU A 124 8.83 25.26 1.31
CA LEU A 124 8.65 24.27 2.37
C LEU A 124 7.18 24.03 2.73
N GLU A 125 6.32 25.03 2.51
CA GLU A 125 4.89 24.97 2.79
C GLU A 125 4.12 24.51 1.55
N THR A 126 3.25 23.52 1.72
CA THR A 126 2.43 22.98 0.63
C THR A 126 0.99 22.84 1.11
N ASP A 127 0.22 23.91 1.06
CA ASP A 127 -1.25 23.83 1.05
C ASP A 127 -1.78 23.77 -0.40
N GLU A 128 -3.00 23.26 -0.61
CA GLU A 128 -3.53 23.02 -1.95
C GLU A 128 -3.66 24.30 -2.79
N THR A 129 -4.11 25.41 -2.17
CA THR A 129 -4.27 26.70 -2.84
C THR A 129 -2.93 27.30 -3.25
N HIS A 130 -1.88 27.02 -2.48
CA HIS A 130 -0.52 27.48 -2.70
C HIS A 130 0.18 26.70 -3.82
N LEU A 131 -0.08 25.39 -3.93
CA LEU A 131 0.57 24.49 -4.89
C LEU A 131 0.28 24.87 -6.35
N GLU A 132 -0.97 25.22 -6.68
CA GLU A 132 -1.35 25.62 -8.03
C GLU A 132 -0.63 26.90 -8.48
N ARG A 133 -0.59 27.89 -7.58
CA ARG A 133 0.07 29.16 -7.82
C ARG A 133 1.57 28.96 -8.00
N ILE A 134 2.20 28.10 -7.20
CA ILE A 134 3.61 27.73 -7.37
C ILE A 134 3.81 27.03 -8.71
N ALA A 135 2.98 26.05 -9.06
CA ALA A 135 3.11 25.27 -10.29
C ALA A 135 3.10 26.15 -11.54
N ARG A 136 2.32 27.24 -11.56
CA ARG A 136 2.31 28.24 -12.65
C ARG A 136 3.62 29.03 -12.77
N GLN A 137 4.44 29.09 -11.73
CA GLN A 137 5.75 29.77 -11.74
C GLN A 137 6.86 28.89 -12.30
N PHE A 138 6.65 27.58 -12.44
CA PHE A 138 7.61 26.67 -13.04
C PHE A 138 7.48 26.71 -14.57
N SER A 139 8.61 26.95 -15.23
CA SER A 139 8.73 26.82 -16.69
C SER A 139 8.70 25.37 -17.12
N THR A 140 8.41 25.11 -18.40
CA THR A 140 8.45 23.77 -18.99
C THR A 140 9.80 23.07 -18.75
N GLN A 141 10.93 23.77 -18.89
CA GLN A 141 12.24 23.19 -18.65
C GLN A 141 12.49 22.85 -17.18
N GLU A 142 11.97 23.64 -16.24
CA GLU A 142 12.06 23.33 -14.80
C GLU A 142 11.21 22.13 -14.42
N LEU A 143 10.03 21.97 -15.01
CA LEU A 143 9.19 20.78 -14.83
C LEU A 143 9.86 19.55 -15.42
N LEU A 144 10.46 19.66 -16.61
CA LEU A 144 11.24 18.57 -17.21
C LEU A 144 12.44 18.19 -16.35
N ASP A 145 13.19 19.18 -15.86
CA ASP A 145 14.29 18.92 -14.95
C ASP A 145 13.82 18.26 -13.64
N LEU A 146 12.66 18.65 -13.10
CA LEU A 146 12.05 18.02 -11.92
C LEU A 146 11.63 16.58 -12.18
N GLN A 147 10.97 16.30 -13.31
CA GLN A 147 10.59 14.96 -13.73
C GLN A 147 11.80 14.02 -13.78
N VAL A 148 12.91 14.50 -14.35
CA VAL A 148 14.14 13.71 -14.44
C VAL A 148 14.80 13.55 -13.08
N TRP A 149 14.96 14.64 -12.32
CA TRP A 149 15.68 14.59 -11.05
C TRP A 149 15.00 13.73 -9.99
N PHE A 150 13.68 13.78 -9.89
CA PHE A 150 12.95 12.90 -8.98
C PHE A 150 13.36 11.45 -9.21
N ASN A 151 13.23 10.96 -10.45
CA ASN A 151 13.55 9.58 -10.79
C ASN A 151 15.06 9.28 -10.71
N LEU A 152 15.92 10.23 -11.08
CA LEU A 152 17.37 10.06 -11.09
C LEU A 152 17.96 9.97 -9.66
N ALA A 153 17.38 10.70 -8.70
CA ALA A 153 17.80 10.69 -7.30
C ALA A 153 17.50 9.36 -6.59
N TRP A 154 16.53 8.60 -7.09
CA TRP A 154 16.15 7.29 -6.54
C TRP A 154 17.06 6.15 -6.95
N PHE A 155 17.95 6.31 -7.94
CA PHE A 155 18.94 5.28 -8.23
C PHE A 155 20.00 5.17 -7.13
N GLY A 156 20.17 3.95 -6.63
CA GLY A 156 21.19 3.59 -5.66
C GLY A 156 22.59 3.38 -6.25
N TYR A 157 23.55 3.09 -5.37
CA TYR A 157 24.95 2.95 -5.75
C TYR A 157 25.19 1.76 -6.70
N GLY A 158 24.52 0.64 -6.48
CA GLY A 158 24.63 -0.55 -7.33
C GLY A 158 24.08 -0.29 -8.73
N SER A 159 22.96 0.42 -8.82
CA SER A 159 22.40 0.83 -10.11
C SER A 159 23.31 1.78 -10.88
N LEU A 160 23.91 2.78 -10.21
CA LEU A 160 24.87 3.69 -10.84
C LEU A 160 26.09 2.97 -11.39
N HIS A 161 26.58 1.96 -10.64
CA HIS A 161 27.68 1.12 -11.09
C HIS A 161 27.30 0.25 -12.29
N ARG A 162 26.11 -0.34 -12.30
CA ARG A 162 25.64 -1.20 -13.40
C ARG A 162 25.32 -0.41 -14.66
N PHE A 163 24.83 0.81 -14.52
CA PHE A 163 24.42 1.68 -15.62
C PHE A 163 25.21 2.99 -15.61
N PRO A 164 26.44 3.02 -16.19
CA PRO A 164 27.32 4.21 -16.19
C PRO A 164 26.66 5.47 -16.76
N ARG A 165 25.65 5.31 -17.62
CA ARG A 165 24.87 6.40 -18.18
C ARG A 165 24.16 7.25 -17.12
N LEU A 166 23.75 6.66 -16.00
CA LEU A 166 23.12 7.37 -14.88
C LEU A 166 24.07 8.40 -14.27
N ALA A 167 25.37 8.09 -14.17
CA ALA A 167 26.37 9.04 -13.68
C ALA A 167 26.50 10.24 -14.63
N ALA A 168 26.57 10.00 -15.95
CA ALA A 168 26.62 11.07 -16.95
C ALA A 168 25.36 11.97 -16.91
N LEU A 169 24.18 11.39 -16.64
CA LEU A 169 22.94 12.15 -16.46
C LEU A 169 22.94 12.97 -15.16
N ARG A 170 23.51 12.45 -14.07
CA ARG A 170 23.70 13.22 -12.82
C ARG A 170 24.65 14.40 -13.03
N ASP A 171 25.74 14.18 -13.75
CA ASP A 171 26.74 15.22 -14.06
C ASP A 171 26.16 16.31 -14.97
N LYS A 172 25.27 15.95 -15.90
CA LYS A 172 24.54 16.91 -16.73
C LYS A 172 23.76 17.91 -15.88
N ASN A 173 23.16 17.44 -14.79
CA ASN A 173 22.50 18.18 -13.71
C ASN A 173 21.32 19.09 -14.10
N ARG A 174 21.26 19.69 -15.28
CA ARG A 174 20.16 20.57 -15.71
C ARG A 174 20.01 20.60 -17.23
N GLY A 175 18.91 21.16 -17.71
CA GLY A 175 18.67 21.23 -19.16
C GLY A 175 18.45 19.83 -19.74
N PHE A 176 17.77 18.96 -19.00
CA PHE A 176 17.43 17.64 -19.48
C PHE A 176 16.50 17.74 -20.69
N THR A 177 16.62 16.76 -21.58
CA THR A 177 15.75 16.62 -22.75
C THR A 177 14.70 15.55 -22.48
N GLU A 178 13.63 15.55 -23.27
CA GLU A 178 12.64 14.46 -23.26
C GLU A 178 13.29 13.10 -23.53
N ALA A 179 14.34 13.04 -24.36
CA ALA A 179 15.11 11.82 -24.60
C ALA A 179 15.86 11.34 -23.34
N ASP A 180 16.48 12.25 -22.58
CA ASP A 180 17.12 11.90 -21.30
C ASP A 180 16.09 11.35 -20.31
N LYS A 181 14.89 11.94 -20.27
CA LYS A 181 13.79 11.47 -19.42
C LYS A 181 13.35 10.05 -19.76
N GLN A 182 13.14 9.75 -21.04
CA GLN A 182 12.79 8.40 -21.48
C GLN A 182 13.92 7.40 -21.17
N GLU A 183 15.18 7.82 -21.30
CA GLU A 183 16.34 6.99 -20.95
C GLU A 183 16.39 6.66 -19.45
N VAL A 184 16.16 7.64 -18.58
CA VAL A 184 16.05 7.42 -17.12
C VAL A 184 14.95 6.42 -16.79
N LEU A 185 13.75 6.59 -17.36
CA LEU A 185 12.62 5.67 -17.14
C LEU A 185 12.92 4.26 -17.64
N ALA A 186 13.56 4.12 -18.81
CA ALA A 186 13.96 2.83 -19.35
C ALA A 186 14.99 2.13 -18.45
N LEU A 187 15.97 2.87 -17.91
CA LEU A 187 16.96 2.34 -16.98
C LEU A 187 16.32 1.90 -15.65
N GLN A 188 15.27 2.58 -15.19
CA GLN A 188 14.54 2.14 -13.99
C GLN A 188 13.84 0.80 -14.22
N LEU A 189 13.15 0.64 -15.35
CA LEU A 189 12.52 -0.63 -15.70
C LEU A 189 13.56 -1.76 -15.86
N ALA A 190 14.71 -1.47 -16.47
CA ALA A 190 15.81 -2.43 -16.60
C ALA A 190 16.39 -2.85 -15.24
N ALA A 191 16.44 -1.94 -14.25
CA ALA A 191 16.86 -2.26 -12.88
C ALA A 191 15.83 -3.14 -12.17
N VAL A 192 14.54 -2.81 -12.25
CA VAL A 192 13.43 -3.60 -11.68
C VAL A 192 13.47 -5.04 -12.21
N GLN A 193 13.63 -5.21 -13.53
CA GLN A 193 13.70 -6.53 -14.18
C GLN A 193 14.90 -7.38 -13.72
N GLN A 194 15.96 -6.77 -13.19
CA GLN A 194 17.16 -7.48 -12.74
C GLN A 194 17.08 -7.99 -11.30
N ILE A 195 16.17 -7.48 -10.47
CA ILE A 195 16.08 -7.85 -9.04
C ILE A 195 15.96 -9.37 -8.85
N ILE A 196 14.90 -9.98 -9.38
CA ILE A 196 14.65 -11.41 -9.19
C ILE A 196 15.82 -12.26 -9.74
N PRO A 197 16.33 -12.03 -10.98
CA PRO A 197 17.51 -12.74 -11.48
C PRO A 197 18.76 -12.61 -10.60
N MET A 198 19.04 -11.41 -10.06
CA MET A 198 20.21 -11.19 -9.19
C MET A 198 20.10 -12.04 -7.92
N TYR A 199 18.99 -11.94 -7.18
CA TYR A 199 18.81 -12.72 -5.96
C TYR A 199 18.79 -14.23 -6.21
N ARG A 200 18.21 -14.69 -7.33
CA ARG A 200 18.28 -16.09 -7.74
C ARG A 200 19.73 -16.53 -7.95
N ALA A 201 20.55 -15.74 -8.63
CA ALA A 201 21.97 -16.04 -8.85
C ALA A 201 22.79 -16.03 -7.53
N LEU A 202 22.45 -15.17 -6.58
CA LEU A 202 23.04 -15.20 -5.22
C LEU A 202 22.68 -16.51 -4.49
N ALA A 203 21.42 -16.96 -4.61
CA ALA A 203 20.93 -18.15 -3.93
C ALA A 203 21.46 -19.45 -4.57
N GLU A 204 21.56 -19.51 -5.90
CA GLU A 204 22.07 -20.67 -6.64
C GLU A 204 23.53 -20.99 -6.30
N ARG A 205 24.34 -19.98 -5.97
CA ARG A 205 25.73 -20.17 -5.50
C ARG A 205 25.87 -20.37 -3.98
N GLY A 206 24.74 -20.42 -3.25
CA GLY A 206 24.73 -20.65 -1.80
C GLY A 206 25.16 -19.44 -0.96
N GLN A 207 25.25 -18.24 -1.54
CA GLN A 207 25.65 -17.05 -0.77
C GLN A 207 24.48 -16.49 0.06
N VAL A 208 23.25 -16.61 -0.44
CA VAL A 208 22.06 -16.15 0.29
C VAL A 208 21.01 -17.24 0.43
N GLU A 209 20.24 -17.13 1.50
CA GLU A 209 18.96 -17.82 1.67
C GLU A 209 17.84 -16.85 1.30
N LEU A 210 16.88 -17.32 0.50
CA LEU A 210 15.65 -16.59 0.18
C LEU A 210 14.49 -17.19 0.98
N THR A 211 13.77 -16.34 1.69
CA THR A 211 12.67 -16.70 2.59
C THR A 211 11.41 -15.92 2.24
N THR A 212 10.28 -16.26 2.87
CA THR A 212 8.97 -15.69 2.55
C THR A 212 8.24 -15.17 3.79
N THR A 213 7.11 -14.53 3.54
CA THR A 213 6.14 -13.98 4.50
C THR A 213 4.74 -14.34 3.95
N PRO A 214 3.66 -14.31 4.76
CA PRO A 214 2.32 -14.57 4.23
C PRO A 214 1.99 -13.58 3.10
N PHE A 215 1.22 -14.04 2.10
CA PHE A 215 1.24 -13.46 0.75
C PHE A 215 1.06 -11.94 0.69
N TYR A 216 0.04 -11.40 1.35
CA TYR A 216 -0.28 -9.97 1.40
C TYR A 216 0.09 -9.33 2.73
N HIS A 217 1.06 -9.89 3.45
CA HIS A 217 1.57 -9.35 4.71
C HIS A 217 0.52 -9.13 5.84
N PRO A 218 -0.48 -10.01 6.05
CA PRO A 218 -1.41 -9.88 7.19
C PRO A 218 -0.72 -10.14 8.54
N ILE A 219 -1.23 -9.54 9.62
CA ILE A 219 -0.91 -9.96 10.99
C ILE A 219 -1.60 -11.30 11.26
N LEU A 220 -0.93 -12.41 10.94
CA LEU A 220 -1.54 -13.76 11.03
C LEU A 220 -2.22 -14.07 12.36
N PRO A 221 -1.68 -13.69 13.55
CA PRO A 221 -2.39 -13.89 14.80
C PRO A 221 -3.79 -13.27 14.84
N LEU A 222 -3.97 -12.08 14.23
CA LEU A 222 -5.27 -11.39 14.17
C LEU A 222 -6.21 -11.99 13.13
N VAL A 223 -5.67 -12.45 11.99
CA VAL A 223 -6.46 -13.19 10.97
C VAL A 223 -6.95 -14.52 11.53
N ILE A 224 -6.09 -15.25 12.25
CA ILE A 224 -6.47 -16.50 12.93
C ILE A 224 -7.59 -16.22 13.93
N ASP A 225 -7.39 -15.25 14.82
CA ASP A 225 -8.39 -14.86 15.81
C ASP A 225 -8.06 -13.51 16.47
N THR A 226 -8.89 -12.48 16.28
CA THR A 226 -8.68 -11.15 16.89
C THR A 226 -8.66 -11.17 18.41
N ASP A 227 -9.34 -12.14 19.04
CA ASP A 227 -9.35 -12.29 20.50
C ASP A 227 -7.97 -12.71 21.04
N SER A 228 -7.05 -13.17 20.18
CA SER A 228 -5.66 -13.45 20.55
C SER A 228 -4.97 -12.26 21.20
N THR A 229 -5.40 -11.04 20.88
CA THR A 229 -4.93 -9.78 21.46
C THR A 229 -5.08 -9.75 22.99
N GLN A 230 -6.12 -10.38 23.54
CA GLN A 230 -6.40 -10.38 24.98
C GLN A 230 -5.26 -11.01 25.81
N ARG A 231 -4.42 -11.88 25.20
CA ARG A 231 -3.25 -12.46 25.88
C ARG A 231 -2.19 -11.42 26.22
N ALA A 232 -1.98 -10.44 25.34
CA ALA A 232 -1.01 -9.37 25.56
C ALA A 232 -1.67 -8.12 26.15
N ARG A 233 -2.91 -7.82 25.75
CA ARG A 233 -3.64 -6.58 26.01
C ARG A 233 -5.12 -6.84 26.32
N PRO A 234 -5.44 -7.38 27.50
CA PRO A 234 -6.84 -7.60 27.92
C PRO A 234 -7.61 -6.29 28.15
N ASP A 235 -6.91 -5.15 28.18
CA ASP A 235 -7.44 -3.81 28.38
C ASP A 235 -8.02 -3.16 27.11
N LEU A 236 -7.69 -3.68 25.92
CA LEU A 236 -8.07 -3.02 24.66
C LEU A 236 -9.52 -3.30 24.26
N PRO A 237 -10.26 -2.28 23.77
CA PRO A 237 -11.56 -2.50 23.15
C PRO A 237 -11.35 -3.24 21.83
N LEU A 238 -12.04 -4.37 21.64
CA LEU A 238 -11.90 -5.19 20.44
C LEU A 238 -13.09 -5.01 19.48
N PRO A 239 -12.91 -5.26 18.17
CA PRO A 239 -14.00 -5.28 17.20
C PRO A 239 -14.92 -6.49 17.45
N ALA A 240 -15.94 -6.66 16.60
CA ALA A 240 -16.60 -7.96 16.53
C ALA A 240 -15.56 -9.02 16.15
N ARG A 241 -15.56 -10.15 16.88
CA ARG A 241 -14.53 -11.18 16.73
C ARG A 241 -14.42 -11.65 15.28
N PHE A 242 -13.24 -11.44 14.69
CA PHE A 242 -12.88 -11.98 13.39
C PHE A 242 -12.05 -13.25 13.61
N ARG A 243 -12.36 -14.32 12.87
CA ARG A 243 -11.72 -15.63 13.01
C ARG A 243 -11.67 -16.35 11.67
N ALA A 244 -10.48 -16.43 11.09
CA ALA A 244 -10.24 -16.99 9.76
C ALA A 244 -8.90 -17.77 9.68
N PRO A 245 -8.72 -18.84 10.47
CA PRO A 245 -7.51 -19.66 10.37
C PRO A 245 -7.29 -20.26 8.97
N GLU A 246 -8.36 -20.44 8.19
CA GLU A 246 -8.30 -20.92 6.80
C GLU A 246 -7.63 -19.90 5.87
N ASP A 247 -7.84 -18.60 6.12
CA ASP A 247 -7.26 -17.51 5.32
C ASP A 247 -5.76 -17.42 5.63
N ALA A 248 -5.38 -17.55 6.90
CA ALA A 248 -3.98 -17.67 7.33
C ALA A 248 -3.26 -18.86 6.66
N GLU A 249 -3.88 -20.05 6.63
CA GLU A 249 -3.32 -21.23 5.95
C GLU A 249 -3.22 -21.02 4.43
N ALA A 250 -4.23 -20.40 3.80
CA ALA A 250 -4.22 -20.10 2.38
C ALA A 250 -3.10 -19.11 2.01
N GLN A 251 -2.94 -18.02 2.75
CA GLN A 251 -1.90 -17.02 2.52
C GLN A 251 -0.49 -17.61 2.68
N LEU A 252 -0.27 -18.51 3.64
CA LEU A 252 0.99 -19.24 3.81
C LEU A 252 1.27 -20.20 2.63
N ARG A 253 0.26 -20.95 2.21
CA ARG A 253 0.38 -21.87 1.07
C ARG A 253 0.69 -21.12 -0.23
N LEU A 254 -0.05 -20.05 -0.52
CA LEU A 254 0.18 -19.20 -1.68
C LEU A 254 1.58 -18.60 -1.66
N ALA A 255 2.07 -18.19 -0.49
CA ALA A 255 3.43 -17.65 -0.35
C ALA A 255 4.51 -18.67 -0.72
N VAL A 256 4.37 -19.93 -0.29
CA VAL A 256 5.31 -21.01 -0.62
C VAL A 256 5.26 -21.37 -2.11
N GLU A 257 4.05 -21.47 -2.67
CA GLU A 257 3.84 -21.74 -4.09
C GLU A 257 4.46 -20.64 -4.97
N PHE A 258 4.19 -19.37 -4.64
CA PHE A 258 4.69 -18.23 -5.38
C PHE A 258 6.22 -18.06 -5.27
N HIS A 259 6.78 -18.27 -4.08
CA HIS A 259 8.23 -18.30 -3.90
C HIS A 259 8.88 -19.41 -4.73
N THR A 260 8.28 -20.61 -4.75
CA THR A 260 8.77 -21.73 -5.55
C THR A 260 8.72 -21.42 -7.04
N ALA A 261 7.64 -20.81 -7.53
CA ALA A 261 7.52 -20.41 -8.93
C ALA A 261 8.54 -19.33 -9.32
N THR A 262 8.82 -18.39 -8.41
CA THR A 262 9.70 -17.23 -8.66
C THR A 262 11.18 -17.59 -8.59
N PHE A 263 11.60 -18.34 -7.57
CA PHE A 263 13.02 -18.64 -7.32
C PHE A 263 13.41 -20.10 -7.64
N GLY A 264 12.45 -20.95 -7.99
CA GLY A 264 12.68 -22.36 -8.37
C GLY A 264 12.80 -23.33 -7.19
N ARG A 265 12.69 -22.86 -5.94
CA ARG A 265 12.74 -23.69 -4.72
C ARG A 265 11.77 -23.16 -3.66
N PRO A 266 11.17 -24.02 -2.83
CA PRO A 266 10.36 -23.58 -1.70
C PRO A 266 11.25 -22.91 -0.62
N PRO A 267 10.72 -21.91 0.10
CA PRO A 267 11.44 -21.27 1.19
C PRO A 267 11.50 -22.19 2.42
N ALA A 268 12.60 -22.13 3.18
CA ALA A 268 12.71 -22.82 4.46
C ALA A 268 12.27 -21.95 5.64
N GLY A 269 12.49 -20.64 5.54
CA GLY A 269 12.23 -19.66 6.59
C GLY A 269 10.98 -18.82 6.39
N LEU A 270 10.42 -18.39 7.51
CA LEU A 270 9.33 -17.42 7.60
C LEU A 270 9.74 -16.22 8.46
N TRP A 271 9.67 -15.03 7.88
CA TRP A 271 9.46 -13.81 8.67
C TRP A 271 7.95 -13.56 8.70
N PRO A 272 7.24 -13.83 9.81
CA PRO A 272 5.84 -13.45 9.89
C PRO A 272 5.74 -11.93 9.87
N SER A 273 4.68 -11.39 9.28
CA SER A 273 4.47 -9.95 9.14
C SER A 273 4.66 -9.25 10.49
N GLU A 274 5.56 -8.27 10.54
CA GLU A 274 5.87 -7.52 11.76
C GLU A 274 6.42 -8.40 12.91
N GLY A 275 7.05 -9.53 12.58
CA GLY A 275 7.50 -10.52 13.55
C GLY A 275 6.35 -11.14 14.38
N SER A 276 5.11 -11.07 13.90
CA SER A 276 3.91 -11.41 14.67
C SER A 276 3.73 -12.91 14.84
N VAL A 277 3.69 -13.37 16.09
CA VAL A 277 3.55 -14.79 16.43
C VAL A 277 2.43 -15.03 17.45
N CYS A 278 1.88 -16.25 17.42
CA CYS A 278 1.02 -16.81 18.46
C CYS A 278 1.15 -18.34 18.47
N PRO A 279 0.81 -19.03 19.58
CA PRO A 279 0.76 -20.48 19.67
C PRO A 279 -0.02 -21.17 18.53
N GLU A 280 -1.14 -20.59 18.10
CA GLU A 280 -2.04 -21.17 17.10
C GLU A 280 -1.46 -21.13 15.68
N LEU A 281 -0.51 -20.22 15.42
CA LEU A 281 0.20 -20.16 14.14
C LEU A 281 1.15 -21.34 13.96
N ILE A 282 1.80 -21.80 15.03
CA ILE A 282 2.92 -22.74 14.95
C ILE A 282 2.55 -24.05 14.23
N PRO A 283 1.43 -24.73 14.52
CA PRO A 283 1.06 -25.98 13.85
C PRO A 283 0.75 -25.83 12.35
N LEU A 284 0.49 -24.61 11.86
CA LEU A 284 0.21 -24.35 10.44
C LEU A 284 1.49 -24.41 9.59
N LEU A 285 2.63 -24.00 10.16
CA LEU A 285 3.86 -23.75 9.40
C LEU A 285 4.51 -25.02 8.84
N PRO A 286 4.66 -26.14 9.58
CA PRO A 286 5.22 -27.38 9.03
C PRO A 286 4.36 -27.96 7.91
N ARG A 287 3.04 -27.74 7.93
CA ARG A 287 2.09 -28.27 6.95
C ARG A 287 2.30 -27.70 5.55
N VAL A 288 2.83 -26.48 5.47
CA VAL A 288 3.21 -25.82 4.19
C VAL A 288 4.70 -25.97 3.87
N GLY A 289 5.46 -26.76 4.64
CA GLY A 289 6.86 -27.08 4.37
C GLY A 289 7.89 -26.09 4.94
N LEU A 290 7.46 -25.11 5.74
CA LEU A 290 8.36 -24.20 6.44
C LEU A 290 9.06 -24.93 7.60
N LYS A 291 10.30 -24.53 7.89
CA LYS A 291 11.21 -25.21 8.83
C LYS A 291 11.66 -24.35 9.99
N TRP A 292 11.65 -23.02 9.81
CA TRP A 292 11.96 -22.09 10.87
C TRP A 292 11.17 -20.78 10.71
N LEU A 293 10.97 -20.07 11.82
CA LEU A 293 10.50 -18.69 11.84
C LEU A 293 11.35 -17.81 12.75
N ALA A 294 11.24 -16.50 12.58
CA ALA A 294 11.88 -15.53 13.48
C ALA A 294 10.87 -14.55 14.09
N THR A 295 11.17 -14.04 15.28
CA THR A 295 10.43 -12.96 15.94
C THR A 295 11.37 -12.14 16.83
N ASP A 296 10.83 -11.27 17.68
CA ASP A 296 11.58 -10.35 18.51
C ASP A 296 11.94 -10.90 19.91
N GLU A 297 13.08 -10.48 20.46
CA GLU A 297 13.56 -10.91 21.79
C GLU A 297 12.57 -10.62 22.93
N GLY A 298 11.73 -9.60 22.81
CA GLY A 298 10.69 -9.31 23.79
C GLY A 298 9.63 -10.41 23.85
N ASN A 299 9.31 -11.04 22.72
CA ASN A 299 8.40 -12.18 22.69
C ASN A 299 9.04 -13.39 23.38
N LEU A 300 10.35 -13.60 23.24
CA LEU A 300 11.08 -14.62 24.01
C LEU A 300 11.03 -14.33 25.51
N ALA A 301 11.34 -13.09 25.92
CA ALA A 301 11.35 -12.70 27.32
C ALA A 301 9.96 -12.91 27.97
N ARG A 302 8.88 -12.53 27.28
CA ARG A 302 7.49 -12.79 27.72
C ARG A 302 7.16 -14.27 27.78
N SER A 303 7.62 -15.06 26.81
CA SER A 303 7.43 -16.51 26.75
C SER A 303 8.09 -17.23 27.92
N LEU A 304 9.35 -16.90 28.22
CA LEU A 304 10.07 -17.45 29.38
C LEU A 304 9.41 -17.05 30.69
N HIS A 305 9.06 -15.78 30.85
CA HIS A 305 8.36 -15.29 32.04
C HIS A 305 7.01 -16.01 32.24
N GLY A 306 6.23 -16.18 31.18
CA GLY A 306 4.97 -16.93 31.21
C GLY A 306 5.14 -18.42 31.59
N SER A 307 6.32 -18.98 31.39
CA SER A 307 6.70 -20.33 31.84
C SER A 307 7.36 -20.38 33.22
N GLY A 308 7.41 -19.26 33.95
CA GLY A 308 8.05 -19.16 35.27
C GLY A 308 9.59 -19.12 35.24
N GLN A 309 10.19 -18.89 34.06
CA GLN A 309 11.64 -18.75 33.88
C GLN A 309 12.06 -17.27 33.92
N HIS A 310 13.25 -17.00 34.46
CA HIS A 310 13.83 -15.66 34.44
C HIS A 310 14.56 -15.41 33.12
N TRP A 311 14.36 -14.24 32.53
CA TRP A 311 15.03 -13.82 31.30
C TRP A 311 16.49 -13.41 31.58
N HIS A 312 17.44 -14.11 30.96
CA HIS A 312 18.85 -13.77 30.98
C HIS A 312 19.35 -13.59 29.55
N ARG A 313 19.24 -12.36 29.02
CA ARG A 313 19.51 -12.02 27.62
C ARG A 313 20.75 -12.71 27.01
N PRO A 314 21.97 -12.65 27.59
CA PRO A 314 23.13 -13.30 26.97
C PRO A 314 23.05 -14.84 26.92
N ALA A 315 22.35 -15.46 27.87
CA ALA A 315 22.18 -16.91 27.92
C ALA A 315 21.00 -17.40 27.07
N ASP A 316 19.99 -16.56 26.87
CA ASP A 316 18.73 -16.97 26.24
C ASP A 316 18.62 -16.55 24.78
N LEU A 317 19.02 -15.33 24.43
CA LEU A 317 18.74 -14.76 23.11
C LEU A 317 19.49 -15.45 21.95
N TYR A 318 20.78 -15.74 22.16
CA TYR A 318 21.70 -16.07 21.07
C TYR A 318 21.76 -17.56 20.71
N ARG A 319 20.58 -18.20 20.69
CA ARG A 319 20.35 -19.61 20.35
C ARG A 319 18.96 -19.79 19.74
N ALA A 320 18.78 -20.89 19.03
CA ALA A 320 17.46 -21.29 18.52
C ALA A 320 16.68 -22.11 19.57
N TYR A 321 15.36 -22.03 19.50
CA TYR A 321 14.43 -22.81 20.32
C TYR A 321 13.54 -23.67 19.44
N ARG A 322 12.96 -24.71 20.03
CA ARG A 322 11.83 -25.44 19.45
C ARG A 322 10.54 -25.01 20.13
N THR A 323 9.45 -24.88 19.40
CA THR A 323 8.14 -24.49 19.94
C THR A 323 7.01 -25.20 19.20
N GLY A 324 5.82 -25.25 19.81
CA GLY A 324 4.66 -25.96 19.26
C GLY A 324 4.45 -27.36 19.84
N PRO A 325 3.39 -28.05 19.38
CA PRO A 325 3.05 -29.41 19.82
C PRO A 325 4.05 -30.44 19.28
N PRO A 326 4.17 -31.63 19.89
CA PRO A 326 5.14 -32.66 19.47
C PRO A 326 5.05 -33.05 17.98
N ASP A 327 3.84 -33.15 17.43
CA ASP A 327 3.60 -33.54 16.03
C ASP A 327 3.58 -32.34 15.05
N GLY A 328 3.98 -31.16 15.52
CA GLY A 328 3.98 -29.91 14.76
C GLY A 328 5.01 -28.90 15.28
N GLU A 329 6.15 -29.41 15.75
CA GLU A 329 7.21 -28.61 16.33
C GLU A 329 7.90 -27.76 15.25
N MET A 330 8.28 -26.54 15.61
CA MET A 330 8.92 -25.56 14.73
C MET A 330 10.17 -24.98 15.38
N THR A 331 11.19 -24.70 14.56
CA THR A 331 12.38 -23.98 15.03
C THR A 331 12.12 -22.48 15.02
N ILE A 332 12.38 -21.79 16.13
CA ILE A 332 12.22 -20.34 16.24
C ILE A 332 13.52 -19.67 16.68
N VAL A 333 13.82 -18.52 16.04
CA VAL A 333 14.95 -17.64 16.39
C VAL A 333 14.43 -16.26 16.79
N PHE A 334 15.20 -15.54 17.60
CA PHE A 334 14.78 -14.26 18.19
C PHE A 334 15.79 -13.16 17.88
N ARG A 335 15.35 -12.05 17.30
CA ARG A 335 16.22 -10.96 16.85
C ARG A 335 16.91 -10.26 18.01
N ASP A 336 18.16 -9.87 17.82
CA ASP A 336 18.81 -8.87 18.67
C ASP A 336 18.23 -7.49 18.32
N ARG A 337 17.31 -6.99 19.16
CA ARG A 337 16.59 -5.73 18.89
C ARG A 337 17.55 -4.56 18.86
N ASP A 338 18.38 -4.43 19.89
CA ASP A 338 19.28 -3.27 20.05
C ASP A 338 20.25 -3.13 18.88
N LEU A 339 20.82 -4.24 18.39
CA LEU A 339 21.72 -4.20 17.24
C LEU A 339 20.96 -4.00 15.93
N SER A 340 19.80 -4.62 15.75
CA SER A 340 18.98 -4.46 14.54
C SER A 340 18.46 -3.03 14.40
N ASP A 341 17.89 -2.46 15.46
CA ASP A 341 17.34 -1.10 15.48
C ASP A 341 18.43 -0.04 15.27
N ALA A 342 19.68 -0.33 15.65
CA ALA A 342 20.80 0.60 15.41
C ALA A 342 21.06 0.84 13.92
N PHE A 343 20.92 -0.18 13.06
CA PHE A 343 20.99 -0.03 11.61
C PHE A 343 19.85 0.84 11.08
N GLY A 344 18.63 0.67 11.60
CA GLY A 344 17.47 1.44 11.16
C GLY A 344 17.51 2.91 11.59
N PHE A 345 17.88 3.19 12.84
CA PHE A 345 17.55 4.47 13.48
C PHE A 345 18.74 5.25 14.04
N ILE A 346 19.93 4.65 14.12
CA ILE A 346 21.09 5.25 14.81
C ILE A 346 22.25 5.51 13.86
N TYR A 347 22.71 4.49 13.12
CA TYR A 347 24.00 4.56 12.42
C TYR A 347 24.05 5.59 11.29
N HIS A 348 22.91 5.92 10.68
CA HIS A 348 22.81 6.98 9.67
C HIS A 348 23.16 8.38 10.21
N LYS A 349 23.19 8.57 11.54
CA LYS A 349 23.55 9.84 12.21
C LYS A 349 25.06 9.97 12.48
N THR A 350 25.85 8.96 12.09
CA THR A 350 27.30 8.87 12.35
C THR A 350 28.08 8.65 11.06
N THR A 351 29.41 8.72 11.13
CA THR A 351 30.27 8.39 9.99
C THR A 351 30.29 6.87 9.73
N PRO A 352 30.36 6.40 8.47
CA PRO A 352 30.37 4.99 8.11
C PRO A 352 31.35 4.11 8.91
N ASP A 353 32.60 4.56 9.10
CA ASP A 353 33.63 3.80 9.82
C ASP A 353 33.30 3.60 11.30
N VAL A 354 32.74 4.64 11.95
CA VAL A 354 32.33 4.58 13.36
C VAL A 354 31.14 3.65 13.55
N ALA A 355 30.17 3.69 12.63
CA ALA A 355 29.04 2.77 12.64
C ALA A 355 29.50 1.32 12.48
N ALA A 356 30.38 1.04 11.52
CA ALA A 356 30.91 -0.31 11.28
C ALA A 356 31.70 -0.81 12.51
N GLU A 357 32.60 0.00 13.09
CA GLU A 357 33.34 -0.41 14.28
C GLU A 357 32.42 -0.62 15.49
N ASP A 358 31.35 0.16 15.64
CA ASP A 358 30.37 -0.04 16.71
C ASP A 358 29.64 -1.39 16.59
N VAL A 359 29.26 -1.79 15.37
CA VAL A 359 28.70 -3.13 15.12
C VAL A 359 29.69 -4.21 15.54
N LEU A 360 30.95 -4.11 15.10
CA LEU A 360 31.98 -5.10 15.41
C LEU A 360 32.25 -5.17 16.93
N ARG A 361 32.32 -4.02 17.60
CA ARG A 361 32.47 -3.91 19.06
C ARG A 361 31.32 -4.60 19.79
N ARG A 362 30.07 -4.35 19.38
CA ARG A 362 28.88 -4.99 19.97
C ARG A 362 28.88 -6.49 19.76
N LEU A 363 29.22 -6.96 18.55
CA LEU A 363 29.35 -8.39 18.26
C LEU A 363 30.41 -9.05 19.14
N ARG A 364 31.61 -8.45 19.28
CA ARG A 364 32.65 -8.97 20.20
C ARG A 364 32.13 -9.05 21.63
N GLN A 365 31.41 -8.04 22.10
CA GLN A 365 30.82 -8.03 23.44
C GLN A 365 29.81 -9.17 23.63
N VAL A 366 28.88 -9.34 22.69
CA VAL A 366 27.91 -10.45 22.69
C VAL A 366 28.62 -11.78 22.75
N VAL A 367 29.62 -11.99 21.89
CA VAL A 367 30.36 -13.26 21.84
C VAL A 367 31.17 -13.50 23.12
N ARG A 368 31.59 -12.48 23.86
CA ARG A 368 32.24 -12.68 25.17
C ARG A 368 31.24 -13.01 26.27
N ASP A 369 30.08 -12.37 26.27
CA ASP A 369 29.09 -12.47 27.35
C ASP A 369 28.22 -13.74 27.28
N VAL A 370 28.01 -14.29 26.08
CA VAL A 370 27.23 -15.51 25.89
C VAL A 370 27.93 -16.70 26.58
N PRO A 371 27.26 -17.53 27.38
CA PRO A 371 27.90 -18.66 28.05
C PRO A 371 28.14 -19.87 27.12
N HIS A 372 27.49 -19.90 25.95
CA HIS A 372 27.50 -21.04 25.01
C HIS A 372 28.74 -21.05 24.12
N GLU A 373 29.22 -22.24 23.73
CA GLU A 373 30.30 -22.39 22.74
C GLU A 373 29.85 -22.10 21.31
N ASN A 374 28.57 -22.30 21.02
CA ASN A 374 27.94 -22.06 19.72
C ASN A 374 26.95 -20.92 19.87
N VAL A 375 27.14 -19.83 19.11
CA VAL A 375 26.37 -18.58 19.24
C VAL A 375 25.71 -18.26 17.91
N LEU A 376 24.39 -18.06 17.94
CA LEU A 376 23.59 -17.59 16.81
C LEU A 376 23.17 -16.15 17.11
N ILE A 377 23.57 -15.19 16.26
CA ILE A 377 23.27 -13.76 16.44
C ILE A 377 22.36 -13.29 15.29
N PRO A 378 21.03 -13.29 15.46
CA PRO A 378 20.12 -12.80 14.43
C PRO A 378 20.05 -11.27 14.46
N ILE A 379 20.37 -10.64 13.33
CA ILE A 379 20.18 -9.21 13.10
C ILE A 379 19.08 -9.10 12.04
N ILE A 380 17.88 -8.67 12.45
CA ILE A 380 16.66 -8.76 11.62
C ILE A 380 15.94 -7.42 11.61
N LEU A 381 15.78 -6.86 10.41
CA LEU A 381 15.22 -5.54 10.16
C LEU A 381 14.74 -5.38 8.72
N ASP A 382 14.00 -4.29 8.49
CA ASP A 382 13.59 -3.87 7.15
C ASP A 382 14.79 -3.58 6.26
N GLY A 383 14.68 -4.03 5.03
CA GLY A 383 15.73 -3.99 4.04
C GLY A 383 15.64 -2.79 3.09
N GLU A 384 14.56 -2.00 3.09
CA GLU A 384 14.51 -0.75 2.31
C GLU A 384 14.51 0.54 3.12
N ASN A 385 13.86 0.54 4.29
CA ASN A 385 13.63 1.74 5.09
C ASN A 385 14.90 2.53 5.50
N PRO A 386 16.02 1.91 5.90
CA PRO A 386 17.14 2.69 6.44
C PRO A 386 17.85 3.57 5.40
N TRP A 387 17.96 3.09 4.16
CA TRP A 387 18.99 3.55 3.22
C TRP A 387 18.76 4.95 2.65
N GLU A 388 17.56 5.51 2.77
CA GLU A 388 17.30 6.91 2.46
C GLU A 388 17.97 7.88 3.43
N HIS A 389 18.18 7.46 4.67
CA HIS A 389 18.78 8.32 5.68
C HIS A 389 20.31 8.29 5.66
N TYR A 390 20.92 7.27 5.03
CA TYR A 390 22.36 7.18 4.88
C TYR A 390 22.84 7.99 3.69
N HIS A 391 23.98 8.67 3.88
CA HIS A 391 24.73 9.21 2.75
C HIS A 391 25.11 8.07 1.79
N GLU A 392 25.00 8.33 0.48
CA GLU A 392 25.29 7.38 -0.60
C GLU A 392 24.53 6.04 -0.48
N GLY A 393 23.35 6.04 0.16
CA GLY A 393 22.55 4.82 0.30
C GLY A 393 23.15 3.77 1.23
N GLY A 394 24.14 4.11 2.04
CA GLY A 394 24.78 3.20 2.99
C GLY A 394 25.94 2.38 2.41
N GLU A 395 26.38 2.63 1.17
CA GLU A 395 27.45 1.86 0.50
C GLU A 395 28.72 1.76 1.36
N GLN A 396 29.23 2.90 1.83
CA GLN A 396 30.48 2.94 2.61
C GLN A 396 30.37 2.14 3.91
N PHE A 397 29.23 2.26 4.61
CA PHE A 397 29.01 1.59 5.89
C PHE A 397 28.95 0.07 5.71
N LEU A 398 28.10 -0.41 4.79
CA LEU A 398 27.98 -1.84 4.53
C LEU A 398 29.26 -2.43 3.94
N SER A 399 29.96 -1.69 3.06
CA SER A 399 31.25 -2.11 2.51
C SER A 399 32.32 -2.25 3.60
N ALA A 400 32.40 -1.30 4.54
CA ALA A 400 33.33 -1.37 5.67
C ALA A 400 33.01 -2.57 6.56
N LEU A 401 31.73 -2.79 6.87
CA LEU A 401 31.26 -3.92 7.66
C LEU A 401 31.57 -5.27 6.98
N TYR A 402 31.25 -5.42 5.70
CA TYR A 402 31.49 -6.66 4.95
C TYR A 402 32.97 -6.94 4.73
N THR A 403 33.77 -5.89 4.49
CA THR A 403 35.24 -6.00 4.47
C THR A 403 35.77 -6.56 5.79
N ALA A 404 35.22 -6.11 6.93
CA ALA A 404 35.64 -6.61 8.23
C ALA A 404 35.29 -8.09 8.42
N PHE A 405 34.14 -8.56 7.94
CA PHE A 405 33.79 -9.98 7.97
C PHE A 405 34.72 -10.84 7.08
N GLU A 406 34.97 -10.45 5.83
CA GLU A 406 35.84 -11.21 4.92
C GLU A 406 37.30 -11.28 5.42
N ARG A 407 37.77 -10.21 6.06
CA ARG A 407 39.12 -10.14 6.65
C ARG A 407 39.22 -10.79 8.04
N GLN A 408 38.18 -11.47 8.51
CA GLN A 408 38.15 -12.10 9.83
C GLN A 408 38.39 -11.10 10.97
N GLY A 409 37.94 -9.85 10.82
CA GLY A 409 38.15 -8.75 11.79
C GLY A 409 37.48 -8.94 13.15
N LEU A 410 36.68 -10.02 13.31
CA LEU A 410 36.04 -10.45 14.56
C LEU A 410 36.69 -11.68 15.18
N HIS A 411 37.71 -12.26 14.56
CA HIS A 411 38.40 -13.43 15.11
C HIS A 411 39.29 -12.99 16.27
N GLU A 412 39.02 -13.54 17.46
CA GLU A 412 39.84 -13.38 18.65
C GLU A 412 40.43 -14.74 19.02
N ALA A 413 41.46 -14.79 19.87
CA ALA A 413 42.08 -16.05 20.27
C ALA A 413 41.02 -16.99 20.89
N GLY A 414 40.74 -18.12 20.22
CA GLY A 414 39.76 -19.11 20.66
C GLY A 414 38.31 -18.81 20.25
N VAL A 415 38.05 -17.79 19.43
CA VAL A 415 36.74 -17.38 18.92
C VAL A 415 36.76 -17.26 17.39
N GLU A 416 35.92 -18.03 16.71
CA GLU A 416 35.67 -17.96 15.27
C GLU A 416 34.33 -17.28 15.04
N THR A 417 34.31 -16.17 14.30
CA THR A 417 33.08 -15.44 13.97
C THR A 417 32.93 -15.37 12.44
N GLU A 418 31.76 -15.77 11.94
CA GLU A 418 31.43 -15.79 10.52
C GLU A 418 30.01 -15.28 10.29
N THR A 419 29.73 -14.82 9.07
CA THR A 419 28.34 -14.61 8.63
C THR A 419 27.76 -15.92 8.13
N ALA A 420 26.47 -16.15 8.33
CA ALA A 420 25.78 -17.34 7.84
C ALA A 420 24.34 -16.98 7.44
N THR A 421 23.77 -17.75 6.52
CA THR A 421 22.31 -17.78 6.39
C THR A 421 21.69 -18.41 7.65
N VAL A 422 20.41 -18.13 7.92
CA VAL A 422 19.74 -18.72 9.10
C VAL A 422 19.69 -20.24 8.97
N SER A 423 19.34 -20.77 7.80
CA SER A 423 19.33 -22.22 7.56
C SER A 423 20.70 -22.89 7.77
N GLU A 424 21.80 -22.27 7.32
CA GLU A 424 23.16 -22.79 7.56
C GLU A 424 23.49 -22.78 9.07
N ALA A 425 23.17 -21.68 9.76
CA ALA A 425 23.41 -21.57 11.20
C ALA A 425 22.62 -22.63 11.98
N LEU A 426 21.35 -22.86 11.63
CA LEU A 426 20.49 -23.87 12.26
C LEU A 426 20.92 -25.30 11.94
N ALA A 427 21.42 -25.58 10.73
CA ALA A 427 21.95 -26.90 10.38
C ALA A 427 23.19 -27.26 11.21
N LEU A 428 24.02 -26.27 11.52
CA LEU A 428 25.23 -26.43 12.34
C LEU A 428 24.95 -26.40 13.84
N MET A 429 23.84 -25.78 14.26
CA MET A 429 23.46 -25.56 15.66
C MET A 429 21.97 -25.86 15.86
N PRO A 430 21.54 -27.14 15.72
CA PRO A 430 20.13 -27.50 15.86
C PRO A 430 19.62 -27.14 17.27
N PRO A 431 18.39 -26.64 17.38
CA PRO A 431 17.84 -26.21 18.67
C PRO A 431 17.69 -27.40 19.62
N SER A 432 18.27 -27.30 20.82
CA SER A 432 18.17 -28.31 21.87
C SER A 432 17.10 -27.99 22.92
N THR A 433 16.70 -26.72 23.02
CA THR A 433 15.81 -26.21 24.06
C THR A 433 14.39 -26.07 23.52
N HIS A 434 13.40 -26.58 24.28
CA HIS A 434 11.99 -26.40 23.96
C HIS A 434 11.43 -25.20 24.75
N LEU A 435 10.64 -24.38 24.07
CA LEU A 435 9.90 -23.26 24.63
C LEU A 435 8.45 -23.73 24.88
N PRO A 436 8.06 -23.95 26.16
CA PRO A 436 6.80 -24.62 26.49
C PRO A 436 5.56 -23.78 26.18
N SER A 437 5.69 -22.45 26.20
CA SER A 437 4.61 -21.52 25.86
C SER A 437 5.20 -20.36 25.06
N LEU A 438 4.59 -20.04 23.93
CA LEU A 438 4.95 -18.91 23.10
C LEU A 438 4.01 -17.73 23.40
N HIS A 439 4.57 -16.56 23.65
CA HIS A 439 3.82 -15.32 23.81
C HIS A 439 3.15 -14.91 22.48
N SER A 440 1.99 -14.29 22.56
CA SER A 440 1.33 -13.70 21.40
C SER A 440 1.69 -12.23 21.27
N GLY A 441 2.45 -11.86 20.26
CA GLY A 441 2.88 -10.48 20.06
C GLY A 441 3.66 -10.28 18.76
N SER A 442 3.85 -9.02 18.40
CA SER A 442 4.70 -8.58 17.29
C SER A 442 6.09 -8.18 17.77
N TRP A 443 6.95 -7.77 16.83
CA TRP A 443 8.23 -7.16 17.17
C TRP A 443 8.11 -5.77 17.80
N ILE A 444 6.94 -5.12 17.70
CA ILE A 444 6.63 -3.83 18.29
C ILE A 444 5.83 -4.06 19.58
N ASN A 445 6.32 -3.51 20.69
CA ASN A 445 5.66 -3.55 22.02
C ASN A 445 5.32 -4.94 22.57
N GLN A 446 5.63 -6.03 21.86
CA GLN A 446 5.26 -7.41 22.19
C GLN A 446 3.73 -7.57 22.27
N ASP A 447 2.99 -6.79 21.48
CA ASP A 447 1.55 -6.87 21.35
C ASP A 447 1.10 -6.60 19.90
N PHE A 448 -0.20 -6.44 19.69
CA PHE A 448 -0.81 -6.14 18.38
C PHE A 448 -1.48 -4.76 18.33
N LYS A 449 -1.23 -3.87 19.30
CA LYS A 449 -1.98 -2.60 19.46
C LYS A 449 -1.95 -1.71 18.21
N ILE A 450 -0.88 -1.80 17.42
CA ILE A 450 -0.72 -1.04 16.18
C ILE A 450 -1.78 -1.40 15.13
N TRP A 451 -2.33 -2.62 15.15
CA TRP A 451 -3.24 -3.12 14.11
C TRP A 451 -4.65 -3.43 14.62
N ILE A 452 -4.91 -3.23 15.92
CA ILE A 452 -6.22 -3.47 16.54
C ILE A 452 -6.38 -2.66 17.82
N GLY A 453 -7.60 -2.21 18.07
CA GLY A 453 -8.02 -1.60 19.32
C GLY A 453 -8.27 -0.09 19.25
N HIS A 454 -7.76 0.62 18.25
CA HIS A 454 -8.27 1.95 17.95
C HIS A 454 -9.65 1.87 17.27
N GLU A 455 -10.46 2.93 17.33
CA GLU A 455 -11.79 2.97 16.71
C GLU A 455 -11.71 2.72 15.19
N GLU A 456 -10.74 3.36 14.53
CA GLU A 456 -10.45 3.17 13.10
C GLU A 456 -10.07 1.72 12.79
N ASP A 457 -9.14 1.11 13.52
CA ASP A 457 -8.75 -0.30 13.34
C ASP A 457 -9.97 -1.22 13.47
N ASN A 458 -10.75 -1.03 14.54
CA ASN A 458 -11.88 -1.88 14.86
C ASN A 458 -12.98 -1.75 13.79
N ARG A 459 -13.19 -0.56 13.24
CA ARG A 459 -14.07 -0.35 12.10
C ARG A 459 -13.55 -1.05 10.85
N GLY A 460 -12.25 -0.99 10.57
CA GLY A 460 -11.61 -1.75 9.49
C GLY A 460 -11.86 -3.26 9.61
N TRP A 461 -11.61 -3.84 10.79
CA TRP A 461 -11.86 -5.27 11.05
C TRP A 461 -13.33 -5.66 10.88
N ASN A 462 -14.27 -4.80 11.31
CA ASN A 462 -15.71 -5.05 11.11
C ASN A 462 -16.09 -5.06 9.62
N LEU A 463 -15.54 -4.14 8.81
CA LEU A 463 -15.78 -4.10 7.36
C LEU A 463 -15.20 -5.34 6.65
N LEU A 464 -14.01 -5.77 7.06
CA LEU A 464 -13.36 -6.98 6.58
C LEU A 464 -14.19 -8.23 6.92
N SER A 465 -14.64 -8.36 8.18
CA SER A 465 -15.48 -9.47 8.66
C SER A 465 -16.80 -9.59 7.88
N HIS A 466 -17.47 -8.46 7.66
CA HIS A 466 -18.70 -8.42 6.87
C HIS A 466 -18.47 -8.85 5.42
N THR A 467 -17.41 -8.34 4.79
CA THR A 467 -17.06 -8.67 3.40
C THR A 467 -16.65 -10.14 3.25
N ARG A 468 -15.88 -10.69 4.19
CA ARG A 468 -15.51 -12.12 4.21
C ARG A 468 -16.72 -13.03 4.34
N SER A 469 -17.63 -12.72 5.26
CA SER A 469 -18.87 -13.49 5.46
C SER A 469 -19.68 -13.55 4.17
N HIS A 470 -19.80 -12.42 3.48
CA HIS A 470 -20.45 -12.35 2.18
C HIS A 470 -19.74 -13.21 1.11
N LEU A 471 -18.40 -13.15 1.04
CA LEU A 471 -17.63 -13.92 0.07
C LEU A 471 -17.78 -15.43 0.29
N ILE A 472 -17.79 -15.89 1.54
CA ILE A 472 -18.01 -17.31 1.88
C ILE A 472 -19.36 -17.78 1.36
N GLU A 473 -20.42 -17.01 1.58
CA GLU A 473 -21.78 -17.34 1.11
C GLU A 473 -21.88 -17.39 -0.41
N ARG A 474 -21.15 -16.52 -1.11
CA ARG A 474 -21.22 -16.41 -2.57
C ARG A 474 -20.29 -17.34 -3.33
N THR A 475 -19.14 -17.70 -2.74
CA THR A 475 -18.09 -18.52 -3.39
C THR A 475 -18.64 -19.77 -4.09
N PRO A 476 -19.55 -20.58 -3.51
CA PRO A 476 -20.08 -21.77 -4.17
C PRO A 476 -20.81 -21.51 -5.50
N ALA A 477 -21.31 -20.30 -5.73
CA ALA A 477 -22.04 -19.91 -6.93
C ALA A 477 -21.16 -19.21 -7.99
N LEU A 478 -19.90 -18.91 -7.67
CA LEU A 478 -18.97 -18.22 -8.58
C LEU A 478 -18.22 -19.20 -9.47
N SER A 479 -17.79 -18.73 -10.64
CA SER A 479 -16.78 -19.46 -11.43
C SER A 479 -15.47 -19.53 -10.66
N SER A 480 -14.66 -20.57 -10.91
CA SER A 480 -13.36 -20.74 -10.24
C SER A 480 -12.46 -19.51 -10.38
N GLU A 481 -12.48 -18.85 -11.54
CA GLU A 481 -11.69 -17.66 -11.81
C GLU A 481 -12.15 -16.46 -10.96
N ARG A 482 -13.46 -16.17 -10.95
CA ARG A 482 -14.03 -15.07 -10.15
C ARG A 482 -13.87 -15.32 -8.66
N ALA A 483 -14.05 -16.55 -8.21
CA ALA A 483 -13.82 -16.93 -6.82
C ALA A 483 -12.36 -16.68 -6.44
N THR A 484 -11.41 -17.12 -7.26
CA THR A 484 -9.97 -16.90 -7.01
C THR A 484 -9.65 -15.42 -6.94
N ALA A 485 -10.10 -14.62 -7.91
CA ALA A 485 -9.89 -13.18 -7.90
C ALA A 485 -10.49 -12.51 -6.65
N ALA A 486 -11.72 -12.88 -6.26
CA ALA A 486 -12.38 -12.31 -5.08
C ALA A 486 -11.65 -12.67 -3.77
N TRP A 487 -11.13 -13.89 -3.65
CA TRP A 487 -10.31 -14.30 -2.50
C TRP A 487 -8.99 -13.55 -2.44
N HIS A 488 -8.33 -13.32 -3.58
CA HIS A 488 -7.11 -12.50 -3.64
C HIS A 488 -7.35 -11.04 -3.21
N GLU A 489 -8.49 -10.45 -3.61
CA GLU A 489 -8.89 -9.10 -3.14
C GLU A 489 -9.15 -9.08 -1.62
N LEU A 490 -9.81 -10.11 -1.07
CA LEU A 490 -9.99 -10.22 0.37
C LEU A 490 -8.64 -10.32 1.09
N TYR A 491 -7.75 -11.22 0.63
CA TYR A 491 -6.42 -11.40 1.23
C TYR A 491 -5.57 -10.14 1.15
N ALA A 492 -5.67 -9.37 0.07
CA ALA A 492 -5.04 -8.05 -0.03
C ALA A 492 -5.56 -7.10 1.06
N ALA A 493 -6.88 -7.08 1.32
CA ALA A 493 -7.48 -6.28 2.39
C ALA A 493 -7.11 -6.73 3.81
N GLU A 494 -6.64 -7.97 4.01
CA GLU A 494 -6.11 -8.45 5.30
C GLU A 494 -4.70 -7.92 5.62
N GLY A 495 -4.02 -7.30 4.66
CA GLY A 495 -2.65 -6.79 4.82
C GLY A 495 -2.50 -5.82 6.00
N SER A 496 -1.38 -5.92 6.72
CA SER A 496 -1.15 -5.10 7.92
C SER A 496 -1.00 -3.61 7.62
N ASP A 497 -0.57 -3.28 6.40
CA ASP A 497 -0.25 -1.91 5.98
C ASP A 497 -1.44 -0.95 6.09
N TRP A 498 -2.66 -1.44 5.86
CA TRP A 498 -3.87 -0.62 5.97
C TRP A 498 -4.09 -0.16 7.41
N PHE A 499 -3.92 -1.10 8.35
CA PHE A 499 -4.14 -0.88 9.77
C PHE A 499 -3.00 -0.11 10.43
N TRP A 500 -1.78 -0.17 9.87
CA TRP A 500 -0.64 0.61 10.33
C TRP A 500 -0.92 2.13 10.31
N TRP A 501 -1.72 2.60 9.36
CA TRP A 501 -2.04 4.03 9.21
C TRP A 501 -3.34 4.45 9.91
N TYR A 502 -4.10 3.51 10.45
CA TYR A 502 -5.28 3.79 11.25
C TYR A 502 -4.88 4.19 12.68
N GLY A 503 -5.70 5.04 13.29
CA GLY A 503 -5.44 5.61 14.60
C GLY A 503 -4.44 6.77 14.61
N ASP A 504 -3.84 6.98 15.78
CA ASP A 504 -2.99 8.11 16.13
C ASP A 504 -1.51 7.73 16.36
N ASP A 505 -1.17 6.44 16.17
CA ASP A 505 0.18 5.92 16.39
C ASP A 505 1.17 6.44 15.32
N PHE A 506 0.72 6.59 14.06
CA PHE A 506 1.56 7.01 12.93
C PHE A 506 0.84 8.00 12.01
N ASP A 507 1.63 8.82 11.29
CA ASP A 507 1.12 9.81 10.34
C ASP A 507 1.86 9.71 9.00
N THR A 508 1.15 9.99 7.93
CA THR A 508 1.68 10.04 6.56
C THR A 508 0.81 10.91 5.68
N ALA A 509 1.45 11.59 4.72
CA ALA A 509 0.76 12.37 3.69
C ALA A 509 -0.14 11.52 2.77
N TYR A 510 -0.07 10.18 2.90
CA TYR A 510 -0.76 9.21 2.06
C TYR A 510 -1.86 8.43 2.80
N LYS A 511 -2.24 8.85 4.02
CA LYS A 511 -3.19 8.12 4.88
C LYS A 511 -4.55 7.91 4.19
N GLU A 512 -5.04 8.93 3.49
CA GLU A 512 -6.27 8.84 2.71
C GLU A 512 -6.19 7.84 1.55
N GLU A 513 -5.01 7.69 0.94
CA GLU A 513 -4.81 6.76 -0.16
C GLU A 513 -4.76 5.30 0.33
N PHE A 514 -4.12 5.04 1.47
CA PHE A 514 -4.17 3.72 2.11
C PHE A 514 -5.60 3.30 2.49
N ASP A 515 -6.38 4.21 3.09
CA ASP A 515 -7.80 3.97 3.38
C ASP A 515 -8.60 3.69 2.09
N ARG A 516 -8.36 4.46 1.03
CA ARG A 516 -9.02 4.24 -0.25
C ARG A 516 -8.70 2.86 -0.83
N LEU A 517 -7.42 2.47 -0.87
CA LEU A 517 -7.00 1.16 -1.39
C LEU A 517 -7.61 0.01 -0.59
N PHE A 518 -7.57 0.08 0.74
CA PHE A 518 -8.23 -0.90 1.62
C PHE A 518 -9.72 -1.06 1.26
N ARG A 519 -10.46 0.05 1.15
CA ARG A 519 -11.87 0.01 0.78
C ARG A 519 -12.08 -0.47 -0.66
N THR A 520 -11.21 -0.13 -1.60
CA THR A 520 -11.24 -0.63 -2.98
C THR A 520 -11.15 -2.15 -3.01
N HIS A 521 -10.20 -2.75 -2.31
CA HIS A 521 -10.09 -4.22 -2.21
C HIS A 521 -11.38 -4.85 -1.68
N LEU A 522 -11.93 -4.32 -0.59
CA LEU A 522 -13.21 -4.80 -0.07
C LEU A 522 -14.34 -4.70 -1.10
N ARG A 523 -14.46 -3.58 -1.82
CA ARG A 523 -15.50 -3.40 -2.86
C ARG A 523 -15.31 -4.35 -4.03
N ASN A 524 -14.08 -4.61 -4.43
CA ASN A 524 -13.77 -5.55 -5.50
C ASN A 524 -14.26 -6.95 -5.15
N VAL A 525 -14.19 -7.37 -3.88
CA VAL A 525 -14.76 -8.65 -3.42
C VAL A 525 -16.26 -8.75 -3.73
N TRP A 526 -17.06 -7.75 -3.35
CA TRP A 526 -18.52 -7.74 -3.61
C TRP A 526 -18.81 -7.79 -5.11
N THR A 527 -18.09 -6.96 -5.85
CA THR A 527 -18.28 -6.84 -7.29
C THR A 527 -17.93 -8.14 -8.03
N LEU A 528 -16.80 -8.75 -7.69
CA LEU A 528 -16.40 -10.06 -8.21
C LEU A 528 -17.35 -11.17 -7.76
N ALA A 529 -17.98 -11.04 -6.59
CA ALA A 529 -19.06 -11.91 -6.12
C ALA A 529 -20.43 -11.65 -6.81
N GLY A 530 -20.50 -10.66 -7.71
CA GLY A 530 -21.70 -10.34 -8.49
C GLY A 530 -22.76 -9.58 -7.70
N THR A 531 -22.35 -8.87 -6.64
CA THR A 531 -23.23 -8.06 -5.80
C THR A 531 -22.74 -6.62 -5.73
N THR A 532 -23.68 -5.70 -5.46
CA THR A 532 -23.33 -4.30 -5.25
C THR A 532 -22.62 -4.13 -3.90
N PRO A 533 -21.46 -3.46 -3.84
CA PRO A 533 -20.80 -3.15 -2.58
C PRO A 533 -21.73 -2.36 -1.63
N PRO A 534 -21.72 -2.65 -0.31
CA PRO A 534 -22.54 -1.91 0.65
C PRO A 534 -22.05 -0.47 0.84
N ASP A 535 -22.98 0.46 1.07
CA ASP A 535 -22.70 1.90 1.17
C ASP A 535 -21.68 2.29 2.23
N MET A 536 -21.53 1.48 3.29
CA MET A 536 -20.51 1.70 4.33
C MET A 536 -19.07 1.68 3.78
N LEU A 537 -18.80 0.99 2.67
CA LEU A 537 -17.49 0.98 2.00
C LEU A 537 -17.21 2.26 1.21
N ASN A 538 -18.23 3.11 1.03
CA ASN A 538 -18.07 4.45 0.46
C ASN A 538 -17.67 5.48 1.52
N GLN A 539 -17.58 5.11 2.79
CA GLN A 539 -17.23 6.01 3.88
C GLN A 539 -15.78 5.72 4.33
N PRO A 540 -14.88 6.70 4.33
CA PRO A 540 -13.53 6.54 4.88
C PRO A 540 -13.55 5.99 6.31
N VAL A 541 -12.60 5.09 6.60
CA VAL A 541 -12.36 4.55 7.93
C VAL A 541 -11.62 5.58 8.78
N CYS A 542 -10.57 6.19 8.22
CA CYS A 542 -9.83 7.29 8.83
C CYS A 542 -10.74 8.48 9.17
N GLY A 543 -10.57 9.03 10.36
CA GLY A 543 -11.14 10.31 10.77
C GLY A 543 -10.57 11.43 9.90
N VAL A 544 -11.45 12.13 9.18
CA VAL A 544 -11.07 13.26 8.34
C VAL A 544 -10.70 14.43 9.25
N ARG A 545 -9.46 14.92 9.17
CA ARG A 545 -9.20 16.34 9.48
C ARG A 545 -10.10 17.09 8.51
N THR A 546 -11.11 17.77 9.05
CA THR A 546 -12.13 18.51 8.31
C THR A 546 -11.51 19.63 7.49
N ASP A 547 -10.79 19.30 6.43
CA ASP A 547 -10.41 20.21 5.38
C ASP A 547 -11.52 20.13 4.33
N SER A 548 -12.56 20.93 4.59
CA SER A 548 -13.40 21.55 3.57
C SER A 548 -14.06 20.60 2.56
N ALA A 549 -15.13 19.91 2.97
CA ALA A 549 -16.12 19.38 2.03
C ALA A 549 -16.68 20.49 1.09
N ALA A 550 -16.52 21.76 1.47
CA ALA A 550 -16.89 22.94 0.71
C ALA A 550 -16.05 23.18 -0.56
N ASP A 551 -14.83 22.63 -0.67
CA ASP A 551 -13.98 22.86 -1.86
C ASP A 551 -14.23 21.86 -3.02
N ARG A 552 -15.03 20.81 -2.81
CA ARG A 552 -15.26 19.74 -3.80
C ARG A 552 -16.69 19.67 -4.33
N LEU A 553 -17.61 20.34 -3.66
CA LEU A 553 -19.03 20.36 -3.98
C LEU A 553 -19.53 21.80 -3.90
N THR A 554 -19.99 22.35 -5.03
CA THR A 554 -20.78 23.59 -4.98
C THR A 554 -22.26 23.21 -4.93
N TYR A 555 -23.01 23.90 -4.09
CA TYR A 555 -24.44 23.66 -3.96
C TYR A 555 -25.24 24.53 -4.94
N PRO A 556 -26.39 24.04 -5.44
CA PRO A 556 -27.29 24.85 -6.23
C PRO A 556 -27.73 26.10 -5.46
N VAL A 557 -27.90 27.21 -6.16
CA VAL A 557 -28.29 28.52 -5.59
C VAL A 557 -29.62 29.05 -6.14
N SER A 558 -30.21 28.35 -7.11
CA SER A 558 -31.52 28.65 -7.69
C SER A 558 -32.20 27.36 -8.14
N PHE A 559 -33.51 27.43 -8.39
CA PHE A 559 -34.20 26.33 -9.06
C PHE A 559 -33.74 26.19 -10.51
N LEU A 560 -33.70 24.95 -11.00
CA LEU A 560 -33.33 24.62 -12.37
C LEU A 560 -34.54 24.12 -13.16
N HIS A 561 -34.62 24.48 -14.44
CA HIS A 561 -35.61 23.97 -15.37
C HIS A 561 -34.97 23.63 -16.73
N PRO A 562 -34.03 22.67 -16.76
CA PRO A 562 -33.31 22.33 -17.98
C PRO A 562 -34.21 21.59 -18.98
N VAL A 563 -33.97 21.79 -20.27
CA VAL A 563 -34.56 20.96 -21.32
C VAL A 563 -33.65 19.74 -21.52
N LEU A 564 -34.13 18.54 -21.20
CA LEU A 564 -33.34 17.31 -21.34
C LEU A 564 -33.23 16.90 -22.82
N ASP A 565 -32.33 17.53 -23.57
CA ASP A 565 -32.12 17.25 -25.00
C ASP A 565 -30.71 16.73 -25.33
N GLY A 566 -29.87 16.57 -24.31
CA GLY A 566 -28.52 16.03 -24.40
C GLY A 566 -27.50 17.02 -24.96
N GLN A 567 -27.85 18.31 -25.01
CA GLN A 567 -26.99 19.42 -25.44
C GLN A 567 -27.15 20.60 -24.47
N VAL A 568 -26.09 21.39 -24.32
CA VAL A 568 -26.22 22.70 -23.65
C VAL A 568 -26.66 23.69 -24.73
N THR A 569 -27.96 23.92 -24.84
CA THR A 569 -28.50 24.78 -25.92
C THR A 569 -28.56 26.25 -25.51
N ASP A 570 -28.70 26.51 -24.22
CA ASP A 570 -28.62 27.85 -23.63
C ASP A 570 -27.73 27.85 -22.37
N PHE A 571 -26.87 28.86 -22.27
CA PHE A 571 -26.01 29.10 -21.11
C PHE A 571 -26.80 29.18 -19.81
N PHE A 572 -28.07 29.62 -19.85
CA PHE A 572 -28.90 29.80 -18.65
C PHE A 572 -29.51 28.50 -18.11
N GLU A 573 -29.55 27.39 -18.87
CA GLU A 573 -30.25 26.15 -18.47
C GLU A 573 -29.72 25.54 -17.17
N TRP A 574 -28.41 25.62 -16.97
CA TRP A 574 -27.71 25.09 -15.79
C TRP A 574 -27.14 26.19 -14.89
N ARG A 575 -27.57 27.45 -15.09
CA ARG A 575 -27.09 28.57 -14.28
C ARG A 575 -27.62 28.45 -12.85
N GLY A 576 -26.70 28.45 -11.89
CA GLY A 576 -27.03 28.27 -10.48
C GLY A 576 -27.13 26.81 -10.04
N ALA A 577 -26.76 25.87 -10.93
CA ALA A 577 -26.57 24.47 -10.57
C ALA A 577 -25.38 24.31 -9.61
N GLY A 578 -25.46 23.28 -8.77
CA GLY A 578 -24.32 22.76 -8.03
C GLY A 578 -23.42 21.92 -8.93
N THR A 579 -22.17 21.77 -8.51
CA THR A 579 -21.17 20.98 -9.24
C THR A 579 -20.46 20.02 -8.31
N ILE A 580 -20.20 18.80 -8.80
CA ILE A 580 -19.29 17.85 -8.20
C ILE A 580 -17.96 17.95 -8.95
N ASN A 581 -16.88 18.25 -8.25
CA ASN A 581 -15.56 18.25 -8.85
C ASN A 581 -15.18 16.81 -9.24
N THR A 582 -15.04 16.59 -10.55
CA THR A 582 -14.60 15.33 -11.17
C THR A 582 -13.08 15.16 -11.16
N ARG A 583 -12.36 16.24 -10.88
CA ARG A 583 -10.91 16.22 -10.81
C ARG A 583 -10.50 15.78 -9.42
N PRO A 584 -9.40 15.04 -9.29
CA PRO A 584 -8.84 14.75 -7.99
C PRO A 584 -8.50 16.09 -7.32
N PRO A 585 -8.55 16.17 -5.98
CA PRO A 585 -7.87 17.22 -5.24
C PRO A 585 -6.44 17.38 -5.77
N LEU A 586 -5.90 18.60 -5.73
CA LEU A 586 -4.60 18.87 -6.33
C LEU A 586 -3.50 18.02 -5.67
N GLY A 587 -2.95 17.10 -6.44
CA GLY A 587 -1.97 16.12 -5.95
C GLY A 587 -2.60 14.95 -5.18
N ALA A 588 -3.84 14.57 -5.42
CA ALA A 588 -4.34 13.26 -4.99
C ALA A 588 -3.66 12.13 -5.77
N MET A 589 -3.59 10.95 -5.16
CA MET A 589 -2.82 9.81 -5.66
C MET A 589 -3.62 8.84 -6.53
N TRP A 590 -4.90 9.09 -6.72
CA TRP A 590 -5.72 8.28 -7.62
C TRP A 590 -5.79 8.90 -9.00
N LYS A 591 -5.87 8.03 -9.99
CA LYS A 591 -6.12 8.43 -11.37
C LYS A 591 -7.56 8.95 -11.46
N ALA A 592 -7.73 10.23 -11.80
CA ALA A 592 -8.94 10.59 -12.51
C ALA A 592 -8.78 10.03 -13.92
N ASP A 593 -9.25 8.81 -14.12
CA ASP A 593 -9.62 8.40 -15.47
C ASP A 593 -10.59 9.49 -15.93
N GLY A 594 -10.21 10.28 -16.94
CA GLY A 594 -10.90 11.47 -17.43
C GLY A 594 -12.25 11.18 -18.09
N LEU A 595 -12.97 10.20 -17.54
CA LEU A 595 -14.24 9.66 -17.97
C LEU A 595 -15.34 10.72 -17.90
N LEU A 596 -15.32 11.55 -16.86
CA LEU A 596 -16.19 12.71 -16.71
C LEU A 596 -15.36 13.98 -16.50
N THR A 597 -15.67 15.02 -17.27
CA THR A 597 -15.00 16.32 -17.17
C THR A 597 -15.67 17.23 -16.16
N GLU A 598 -17.00 17.20 -16.08
CA GLU A 598 -17.80 17.97 -15.10
C GLU A 598 -19.07 17.19 -14.75
N ILE A 599 -19.55 17.37 -13.53
CA ILE A 599 -20.84 16.84 -13.07
C ILE A 599 -21.62 18.00 -12.46
N PHE A 600 -22.79 18.28 -13.02
CA PHE A 600 -23.73 19.27 -12.51
C PHE A 600 -24.94 18.58 -11.87
N PHE A 601 -25.48 19.21 -10.84
CA PHE A 601 -26.72 18.79 -10.23
C PHE A 601 -27.53 19.99 -9.76
N GLY A 602 -28.84 19.82 -9.65
CA GLY A 602 -29.73 20.81 -9.06
C GLY A 602 -31.17 20.33 -9.11
N TRP A 603 -32.13 21.20 -8.86
CA TRP A 603 -33.50 20.75 -8.61
C TRP A 603 -34.51 21.84 -8.89
N ASP A 604 -35.76 21.42 -9.11
CA ASP A 604 -36.95 22.23 -8.88
C ASP A 604 -37.73 21.69 -7.66
N LEU A 605 -39.02 22.01 -7.53
CA LEU A 605 -39.84 21.50 -6.43
C LEU A 605 -40.21 20.02 -6.58
N ASP A 606 -40.13 19.48 -7.79
CA ASP A 606 -40.66 18.17 -8.15
C ASP A 606 -39.54 17.17 -8.48
N GLN A 607 -38.37 17.63 -8.96
CA GLN A 607 -37.34 16.80 -9.58
C GLN A 607 -35.91 17.22 -9.19
N LEU A 608 -35.03 16.21 -9.10
CA LEU A 608 -33.57 16.34 -9.08
C LEU A 608 -33.02 16.16 -10.50
N PHE A 609 -32.21 17.10 -10.97
CA PHE A 609 -31.56 17.07 -12.28
C PHE A 609 -30.07 16.73 -12.15
N LEU A 610 -29.55 15.93 -13.08
CA LEU A 610 -28.12 15.67 -13.23
C LEU A 610 -27.67 15.89 -14.67
N ARG A 611 -26.49 16.49 -14.82
CA ARG A 611 -25.78 16.60 -16.09
C ARG A 611 -24.36 16.10 -15.95
N LEU A 612 -23.95 15.27 -16.90
CA LEU A 612 -22.63 14.65 -16.96
C LEU A 612 -21.95 14.98 -18.27
N ASP A 613 -20.76 15.57 -18.15
CA ASP A 613 -19.94 15.97 -19.28
C ASP A 613 -18.78 14.97 -19.41
N SER A 614 -18.43 14.59 -20.63
CA SER A 614 -17.38 13.59 -20.92
C SER A 614 -16.66 13.92 -22.23
N GLU A 615 -15.36 13.62 -22.33
CA GLU A 615 -14.64 13.80 -23.58
C GLU A 615 -14.94 12.68 -24.58
N GLU A 616 -15.25 13.06 -25.83
CA GLU A 616 -15.62 12.12 -26.90
C GLU A 616 -14.49 11.12 -27.23
N ALA A 617 -13.22 11.55 -27.08
CA ALA A 617 -12.04 10.71 -27.30
C ALA A 617 -11.87 9.62 -26.22
N GLU A 618 -12.20 9.91 -24.97
CA GLU A 618 -12.12 8.94 -23.86
C GLU A 618 -13.30 7.96 -23.90
N ARG A 619 -14.49 8.44 -24.30
CA ARG A 619 -15.67 7.58 -24.58
C ARG A 619 -15.40 6.55 -25.66
N ALA A 620 -14.68 6.90 -26.73
CA ALA A 620 -14.41 6.00 -27.84
C ALA A 620 -13.34 4.93 -27.54
N ARG A 621 -12.55 5.09 -26.48
CA ARG A 621 -11.40 4.22 -26.16
C ARG A 621 -11.74 3.00 -25.31
N ARG A 622 -12.86 3.00 -24.58
CA ARG A 622 -13.26 1.91 -23.67
C ARG A 622 -14.68 1.43 -23.97
N GLU A 623 -14.82 0.18 -24.39
CA GLU A 623 -16.14 -0.45 -24.62
C GLU A 623 -16.69 -1.07 -23.32
N GLY A 624 -18.00 -1.13 -23.17
CA GLY A 624 -18.64 -1.84 -22.04
C GLY A 624 -18.67 -1.08 -20.70
N LEU A 625 -18.43 0.23 -20.71
CA LEU A 625 -18.61 1.08 -19.53
C LEU A 625 -20.09 1.26 -19.17
N GLN A 626 -20.41 1.21 -17.88
CA GLN A 626 -21.75 1.45 -17.33
C GLN A 626 -21.66 2.57 -16.28
N VAL A 627 -22.64 3.48 -16.29
CA VAL A 627 -22.78 4.49 -15.23
C VAL A 627 -23.85 4.04 -14.26
N GLU A 628 -23.55 4.15 -12.96
CA GLU A 628 -24.53 3.98 -11.89
C GLU A 628 -24.61 5.25 -11.03
N VAL A 629 -25.82 5.75 -10.78
CA VAL A 629 -26.08 6.80 -9.78
C VAL A 629 -26.79 6.19 -8.59
N HIS A 630 -26.20 6.35 -7.41
CA HIS A 630 -26.67 5.83 -6.13
C HIS A 630 -27.25 6.99 -5.33
N LEU A 631 -28.53 6.90 -4.98
CA LEU A 631 -29.25 7.88 -4.17
C LEU A 631 -29.75 7.22 -2.89
N GLN A 632 -29.42 7.78 -1.73
CA GLN A 632 -29.77 7.23 -0.44
C GLN A 632 -30.48 8.27 0.43
N SER A 633 -31.72 8.00 0.82
CA SER A 633 -32.45 8.73 1.85
C SER A 633 -32.37 8.00 3.19
N GLN A 634 -32.99 8.55 4.23
CA GLN A 634 -33.07 7.86 5.53
C GLN A 634 -33.82 6.51 5.45
N ALA A 635 -34.75 6.36 4.50
CA ALA A 635 -35.64 5.20 4.43
C ALA A 635 -35.34 4.25 3.25
N HIS A 636 -34.76 4.76 2.16
CA HIS A 636 -34.64 4.03 0.91
C HIS A 636 -33.32 4.29 0.20
N ALA A 637 -32.83 3.29 -0.54
CA ALA A 637 -31.70 3.43 -1.47
C ALA A 637 -32.18 3.12 -2.89
N PHE A 638 -31.75 3.95 -3.84
CA PHE A 638 -32.09 3.88 -5.25
C PHE A 638 -30.82 3.81 -6.09
N ARG A 639 -30.92 3.10 -7.21
CA ARG A 639 -29.86 2.96 -8.19
C ARG A 639 -30.42 3.22 -9.58
N LEU A 640 -29.79 4.14 -10.29
CA LEU A 640 -30.05 4.43 -11.69
C LEU A 640 -28.91 3.86 -12.51
N THR A 641 -29.21 3.12 -13.58
CA THR A 641 -28.17 2.53 -14.43
C THR A 641 -28.41 2.78 -15.91
N TRP A 642 -27.33 3.04 -16.65
CA TRP A 642 -27.32 3.12 -18.10
C TRP A 642 -25.91 2.82 -18.64
N PRO A 643 -25.76 2.28 -19.87
CA PRO A 643 -24.45 2.12 -20.49
C PRO A 643 -23.84 3.50 -20.73
N MET A 644 -22.55 3.71 -20.46
CA MET A 644 -21.87 4.99 -20.75
C MET A 644 -21.71 5.21 -22.26
N ASN A 645 -21.50 4.12 -23.01
CA ASN A 645 -21.32 4.11 -24.46
C ASN A 645 -22.48 3.36 -25.15
N GLY A 646 -23.09 3.99 -26.17
CA GLY A 646 -24.16 3.38 -26.99
C GLY A 646 -24.98 4.43 -27.74
N ALA A 647 -25.19 4.28 -29.05
CA ALA A 647 -26.10 5.15 -29.78
C ALA A 647 -27.57 4.79 -29.43
N GLY A 648 -28.37 5.76 -28.98
CA GLY A 648 -29.83 5.59 -28.82
C GLY A 648 -30.34 5.07 -27.47
N THR A 649 -29.56 5.12 -26.39
CA THR A 649 -30.14 4.98 -25.04
C THR A 649 -30.89 6.26 -24.68
N GLU A 650 -32.22 6.18 -24.62
CA GLU A 650 -33.12 7.29 -24.25
C GLU A 650 -33.75 7.10 -22.86
N GLU A 651 -33.26 6.14 -22.09
CA GLU A 651 -33.79 5.81 -20.78
C GLU A 651 -32.70 5.35 -19.80
N TYR A 652 -32.91 5.66 -18.52
CA TYR A 652 -32.18 5.00 -17.43
C TYR A 652 -33.09 3.97 -16.76
N LEU A 653 -32.51 2.91 -16.23
CA LEU A 653 -33.23 1.93 -15.42
C LEU A 653 -33.21 2.35 -13.96
N LEU A 654 -34.38 2.55 -13.35
CA LEU A 654 -34.51 2.82 -11.92
C LEU A 654 -34.73 1.52 -11.14
N ALA A 655 -33.93 1.30 -10.10
CA ALA A 655 -34.11 0.22 -9.14
C ALA A 655 -34.13 0.77 -7.71
N ARG A 656 -34.88 0.11 -6.83
CA ARG A 656 -34.89 0.37 -5.38
C ARG A 656 -34.34 -0.81 -4.63
N ARG A 657 -33.55 -0.55 -3.60
CA ARG A 657 -33.01 -1.59 -2.71
C ARG A 657 -34.11 -2.09 -1.79
N ALA A 658 -34.36 -3.38 -1.82
CA ALA A 658 -35.28 -4.04 -0.91
C ALA A 658 -34.61 -4.26 0.47
N PRO A 659 -35.38 -4.46 1.56
CA PRO A 659 -34.85 -4.69 2.90
C PRO A 659 -33.83 -5.85 3.00
N GLU A 660 -34.01 -6.88 2.18
CA GLU A 660 -33.13 -8.04 2.01
C GLU A 660 -31.84 -7.74 1.22
N GLY A 661 -31.67 -6.49 0.76
CA GLY A 661 -30.46 -6.00 0.13
C GLY A 661 -30.38 -6.20 -1.39
N THR A 662 -31.37 -6.83 -2.02
CA THR A 662 -31.47 -6.98 -3.48
C THR A 662 -32.00 -5.71 -4.15
N TRP A 663 -31.61 -5.49 -5.41
CA TRP A 663 -32.15 -4.40 -6.22
C TRP A 663 -33.40 -4.87 -6.96
N GLN A 664 -34.53 -4.22 -6.70
CA GLN A 664 -35.79 -4.44 -7.42
C GLN A 664 -35.97 -3.34 -8.46
N GLU A 665 -36.07 -3.73 -9.73
CA GLU A 665 -36.37 -2.79 -10.81
C GLU A 665 -37.75 -2.18 -10.62
N ILE A 666 -37.81 -0.84 -10.63
CA ILE A 666 -39.06 -0.08 -10.67
C ILE A 666 -39.52 0.02 -12.13
N GLY A 667 -38.57 0.30 -13.04
CA GLY A 667 -38.81 0.36 -14.48
C GLY A 667 -37.88 1.37 -15.18
N PRO A 668 -37.93 1.42 -16.52
CA PRO A 668 -37.21 2.42 -17.29
C PRO A 668 -37.87 3.80 -17.17
N SER A 669 -37.06 4.86 -17.15
CA SER A 669 -37.51 6.25 -17.16
C SER A 669 -36.97 6.96 -18.39
N ARG A 670 -37.84 7.70 -19.09
CA ARG A 670 -37.51 8.52 -20.26
C ARG A 670 -37.13 9.96 -19.91
N LEU A 671 -36.99 10.28 -18.62
CA LEU A 671 -36.44 11.56 -18.17
C LEU A 671 -34.91 11.54 -18.31
N PHE A 672 -34.45 11.26 -19.52
CA PHE A 672 -33.06 11.00 -19.87
C PHE A 672 -32.82 11.43 -21.31
N CYS A 673 -31.74 12.16 -21.56
CA CYS A 673 -31.26 12.37 -22.91
C CYS A 673 -29.73 12.34 -22.94
N ARG A 674 -29.19 11.76 -24.01
CA ARG A 674 -27.75 11.72 -24.23
C ARG A 674 -27.41 12.02 -25.67
N LYS A 675 -26.65 13.10 -25.88
CA LYS A 675 -25.99 13.41 -27.15
C LYS A 675 -24.54 13.83 -26.90
N THR A 676 -24.30 15.13 -26.78
CA THR A 676 -22.98 15.70 -26.46
C THR A 676 -22.70 15.55 -24.97
N ILE A 677 -23.73 15.79 -24.15
CA ILE A 677 -23.75 15.57 -22.70
C ILE A 677 -24.81 14.53 -22.36
N THR A 678 -24.78 14.02 -21.13
CA THR A 678 -25.87 13.20 -20.57
C THR A 678 -26.65 14.02 -19.57
N GLU A 679 -27.97 14.11 -19.74
CA GLU A 679 -28.87 14.82 -18.84
C GLU A 679 -29.98 13.88 -18.38
N LEU A 680 -30.36 13.97 -17.11
CA LEU A 680 -31.49 13.21 -16.58
C LEU A 680 -32.20 13.96 -15.46
N ALA A 681 -33.47 13.60 -15.24
CA ALA A 681 -34.26 14.06 -14.11
C ALA A 681 -34.83 12.89 -13.32
N ILE A 682 -34.86 13.04 -12.00
CA ILE A 682 -35.40 12.08 -11.04
C ILE A 682 -36.51 12.76 -10.23
N PRO A 683 -37.78 12.37 -10.41
CA PRO A 683 -38.87 12.91 -9.60
C PRO A 683 -38.71 12.55 -8.11
N PHE A 684 -38.78 13.53 -7.21
CA PHE A 684 -38.68 13.29 -5.75
C PHE A 684 -39.77 12.34 -5.25
N LYS A 685 -40.94 12.37 -5.90
CA LYS A 685 -42.04 11.45 -5.62
C LYS A 685 -41.66 9.98 -5.85
N GLU A 686 -40.82 9.67 -6.83
CA GLU A 686 -40.33 8.31 -7.08
C GLU A 686 -39.33 7.86 -6.01
N LEU A 687 -38.61 8.82 -5.42
CA LEU A 687 -37.69 8.57 -4.31
C LEU A 687 -38.39 8.50 -2.94
N GLY A 688 -39.66 8.92 -2.87
CA GLY A 688 -40.42 8.97 -1.62
C GLY A 688 -39.83 9.94 -0.59
N VAL A 689 -39.23 11.03 -1.04
CA VAL A 689 -38.62 12.06 -0.19
C VAL A 689 -39.46 13.34 -0.19
N GLU A 690 -39.46 14.06 0.94
CA GLU A 690 -40.19 15.31 1.13
C GLU A 690 -39.20 16.46 1.39
N THR A 691 -39.67 17.71 1.26
CA THR A 691 -38.89 18.90 1.58
C THR A 691 -38.21 18.79 2.94
N GLY A 692 -36.91 19.12 2.98
CA GLY A 692 -36.09 19.04 4.20
C GLY A 692 -35.46 17.68 4.48
N HIS A 693 -35.83 16.62 3.74
CA HIS A 693 -35.14 15.34 3.84
C HIS A 693 -33.72 15.43 3.27
N ALA A 694 -32.77 14.76 3.92
CA ALA A 694 -31.41 14.61 3.42
C ALA A 694 -31.33 13.45 2.40
N LEU A 695 -30.59 13.68 1.33
CA LEU A 695 -30.30 12.72 0.27
C LEU A 695 -28.79 12.66 0.06
N ARG A 696 -28.21 11.46 0.08
CA ARG A 696 -26.82 11.17 -0.25
C ARG A 696 -26.73 10.71 -1.69
N MET A 697 -25.81 11.29 -2.46
CA MET A 697 -25.63 10.99 -3.87
C MET A 697 -24.21 10.57 -4.19
N SER A 698 -24.05 9.51 -4.97
CA SER A 698 -22.76 9.12 -5.56
C SER A 698 -22.94 8.65 -6.98
N LEU A 699 -22.00 8.97 -7.85
CA LEU A 699 -21.90 8.46 -9.20
C LEU A 699 -20.72 7.50 -9.30
N VAL A 700 -20.91 6.39 -10.00
CA VAL A 700 -19.93 5.32 -10.19
C VAL A 700 -19.84 4.97 -11.66
N ILE A 701 -18.63 4.73 -12.16
CA ILE A 701 -18.41 4.14 -13.48
C ILE A 701 -17.85 2.73 -13.30
N LEU A 702 -18.52 1.78 -13.94
CA LEU A 702 -18.19 0.37 -13.92
C LEU A 702 -17.64 -0.06 -15.29
N GLU A 703 -16.60 -0.88 -15.29
CA GLU A 703 -16.08 -1.59 -16.45
C GLU A 703 -16.21 -3.09 -16.18
N GLN A 704 -16.98 -3.81 -17.01
CA GLN A 704 -17.29 -5.23 -16.80
C GLN A 704 -17.90 -5.52 -15.41
N GLY A 705 -18.64 -4.55 -14.88
CA GLY A 705 -19.24 -4.59 -13.55
C GLY A 705 -18.32 -4.11 -12.42
N LEU A 706 -16.99 -3.97 -12.64
CA LEU A 706 -16.00 -3.51 -11.65
C LEU A 706 -15.92 -1.99 -11.58
N GLU A 707 -15.90 -1.43 -10.37
CA GLU A 707 -15.77 0.02 -10.18
C GLU A 707 -14.39 0.52 -10.56
N ILE A 708 -14.33 1.39 -11.58
CA ILE A 708 -13.09 2.04 -12.04
C ILE A 708 -13.03 3.52 -11.68
N ALA A 709 -14.18 4.17 -11.40
CA ALA A 709 -14.23 5.55 -10.97
C ALA A 709 -15.48 5.85 -10.11
N ARG A 710 -15.36 6.84 -9.22
CA ARG A 710 -16.42 7.30 -8.30
C ARG A 710 -16.36 8.80 -8.06
N TYR A 711 -17.53 9.43 -7.96
CA TYR A 711 -17.70 10.87 -7.72
C TYR A 711 -18.84 11.17 -6.73
N PRO A 712 -18.62 12.01 -5.70
CA PRO A 712 -17.32 12.50 -5.24
C PRO A 712 -16.45 11.34 -4.74
N HIS A 713 -15.13 11.48 -4.85
CA HIS A 713 -14.18 10.35 -4.67
C HIS A 713 -14.15 9.73 -3.26
N GLN A 714 -14.41 10.54 -2.23
CA GLN A 714 -14.29 10.11 -0.83
C GLN A 714 -15.64 9.96 -0.13
N HIS A 715 -16.54 10.93 -0.30
CA HIS A 715 -17.83 10.97 0.38
C HIS A 715 -18.96 11.18 -0.62
N PRO A 716 -20.13 10.56 -0.40
CA PRO A 716 -21.34 10.94 -1.12
C PRO A 716 -21.63 12.44 -0.95
N ALA A 717 -22.14 13.09 -1.99
CA ALA A 717 -22.67 14.45 -1.90
C ALA A 717 -23.93 14.42 -1.02
N GLU A 718 -23.95 15.16 0.08
CA GLU A 718 -25.12 15.31 0.94
C GLU A 718 -25.91 16.54 0.51
N VAL A 719 -27.15 16.34 0.06
CA VAL A 719 -28.06 17.40 -0.38
C VAL A 719 -29.36 17.35 0.41
N THR A 720 -30.07 18.48 0.52
CA THR A 720 -31.39 18.56 1.17
C THR A 720 -32.45 18.86 0.13
N VAL A 721 -33.55 18.11 0.14
CA VAL A 721 -34.67 18.32 -0.80
C VAL A 721 -35.23 19.75 -0.58
N PRO A 722 -35.31 20.58 -1.64
CA PRO A 722 -35.67 21.98 -1.51
C PRO A 722 -37.13 22.17 -1.08
N GLY A 723 -37.40 23.30 -0.44
CA GLY A 723 -38.74 23.80 -0.16
C GLY A 723 -39.11 24.97 -1.06
N PRO A 724 -40.38 25.42 -1.07
CA PRO A 724 -40.82 26.62 -1.79
C PRO A 724 -40.05 27.89 -1.43
N ASP A 725 -39.40 27.90 -0.27
CA ASP A 725 -38.60 28.99 0.26
C ASP A 725 -37.09 28.87 -0.06
N PHE A 726 -36.64 27.83 -0.77
CA PHE A 726 -35.23 27.54 -1.07
C PHE A 726 -34.47 28.76 -1.58
N GLU A 727 -34.97 29.41 -2.63
CA GLU A 727 -34.32 30.61 -3.17
C GLU A 727 -34.34 31.74 -2.13
N SER A 728 -35.50 32.00 -1.51
CA SER A 728 -35.64 33.08 -0.53
C SER A 728 -34.79 32.91 0.74
N ALA A 729 -34.44 31.68 1.11
CA ALA A 729 -33.58 31.35 2.25
C ALA A 729 -32.11 31.68 1.97
N LEU A 730 -31.66 31.60 0.72
CA LEU A 730 -30.30 31.93 0.30
C LEU A 730 -30.03 33.45 0.20
N TRP A 731 -31.08 34.27 0.04
CA TRP A 731 -30.99 35.74 -0.03
C TRP A 731 -31.11 36.45 1.33
N ARG A 732 -31.27 35.71 2.43
CA ARG A 732 -31.22 36.28 3.79
C ARG A 732 -29.78 36.26 4.30
N VAL A 733 -29.07 37.37 4.08
CA VAL A 733 -27.80 37.71 4.75
C VAL A 733 -28.06 38.17 6.17
#